data_AF-A0A0F4YNG4-F1
#
_entry.id   AF-A0A0F4YNG4-F1
#
_cell.length_a   1.000
_cell.length_b   1.000
_cell.length_c   1.000
_cell.angle_alpha   90.00
_cell.angle_beta   90.00
_cell.angle_gamma   90.00
#
_symmetry.space_group_name_H-M   'P 1'
#
loop_
_entity.id
_entity.type
_entity.pdbx_description
1 polymer ?
#
loop_
_entity_poly.entity_id
_entity_poly.type
_entity_poly.pdbx_seq_one_letter_code
_entity_poly.pdbx_strand_id
1 'polypeptide(L)'
;MDKAERLRLLFEDDNLLLSSNTGLHQEPATTPEQSPPAEANSPGQAQNSCPFHADSCSVSVNDNCTEPVESKHRVPENNSNTRESPVVETEIETSAASLAQYFCPLLAISRLPYKYIQDEQSDSIAKRFFDQGKFWQRHWDLYYIIPPEDISPRPLLLVPAVQVQRLMNEINDAFHTELTLPMDPNLGLFLPFQEDGTPQPQFLGQCASKETKEQLEASIPRPLSEHGDENAPVADSSEAGGSLAAFREKIQAGVNAARNKSKEQGRKKRIQRYLEWTRSLKRTQCYLGLRPRRPQGLQRPVLSENAAQEEIQRAEREYGLACGAILLPLQLNEPAPFPFASEPIFICVDIESNERCHEQITEIGISTLDTLDLVGVAPGEGGKNWIDWIRSRHFRIKERAHIVNKEYVSGCPNSFEFGQSEFISLKSAAKTVDQCFQPPYSAHVPPQIKTRKQNGQEASVTLDNIIGEHKLRPRNIVLVGHDIDNDIAYLRNLGCTLFTKAATRPQKSPAANTGGGFHASQPTLLEALDTVTLFQVLKRDTCPRSLGVVLADLGLVGWNLHNAGNDARYTLEAMIRIGLTSRLVLDGDKQHSVTGSSNWALGSQAFKGGKSNFDIHVDAVATAYDSAWKAEVERRVAQSVAESEMRIREECKIWEIATGWEGDEANDDDVDGVTQEELHSARKAGSKGK
;
A
#
# COMPACT_ATOMS: atom_id res chain seq x y z
N MET A 1 16.65 50.67 6.19
CA MET A 1 15.97 50.51 4.90
C MET A 1 14.48 50.46 5.19
N ASP A 2 13.78 51.52 4.84
CA ASP A 2 12.35 51.71 5.13
C ASP A 2 11.50 50.77 4.26
N LYS A 3 10.28 50.45 4.69
CA LYS A 3 9.32 49.59 3.98
C LYS A 3 9.08 50.11 2.55
N ALA A 4 9.08 51.43 2.35
CA ALA A 4 8.96 52.04 1.03
C ALA A 4 10.18 51.79 0.13
N GLU A 5 11.39 51.78 0.69
CA GLU A 5 12.63 51.45 -0.05
C GLU A 5 12.68 49.96 -0.41
N ARG A 6 12.20 49.07 0.48
CA ARG A 6 12.11 47.64 0.20
C ARG A 6 11.12 47.32 -0.91
N LEU A 7 9.99 48.01 -0.97
CA LEU A 7 8.97 47.83 -2.01
C LEU A 7 9.44 48.38 -3.37
N ARG A 8 10.26 49.44 -3.40
CA ARG A 8 10.88 49.91 -4.64
C ARG A 8 11.89 48.92 -5.23
N LEU A 9 12.68 48.27 -4.38
CA LEU A 9 13.64 47.23 -4.81
C LEU A 9 12.99 45.96 -5.35
N LEU A 10 11.73 45.68 -4.97
CA LEU A 10 11.00 44.48 -5.37
C LEU A 10 10.15 44.67 -6.64
N PHE A 11 9.83 45.92 -7.02
CA PHE A 11 8.90 46.24 -8.11
C PHE A 11 9.42 47.36 -9.02
N GLU A 12 10.74 47.43 -9.19
CA GLU A 12 11.44 48.54 -9.88
C GLU A 12 10.97 48.73 -11.34
N ASP A 13 10.44 47.66 -11.96
CA ASP A 13 9.96 47.65 -13.34
C ASP A 13 8.42 47.78 -13.51
N ASP A 14 7.64 47.90 -12.42
CA ASP A 14 6.18 47.90 -12.52
C ASP A 14 5.51 48.99 -11.65
N ASN A 15 5.64 50.25 -12.11
CA ASN A 15 5.15 51.44 -11.43
C ASN A 15 3.61 51.48 -11.23
N LEU A 16 2.84 50.65 -11.94
CA LEU A 16 1.38 50.61 -11.84
C LEU A 16 0.89 49.90 -10.57
N LEU A 17 1.67 48.95 -10.05
CA LEU A 17 1.36 48.22 -8.81
C LEU A 17 1.55 49.08 -7.55
N LEU A 18 2.44 50.08 -7.60
CA LEU A 18 2.66 51.03 -6.50
C LEU A 18 1.56 52.10 -6.38
N SER A 19 0.76 52.30 -7.44
CA SER A 19 -0.36 53.26 -7.48
C SER A 19 -1.75 52.62 -7.27
N SER A 20 -1.82 51.30 -7.16
CA SER A 20 -3.09 50.57 -7.10
C SER A 20 -3.60 50.47 -5.66
N ASN A 21 -4.62 51.27 -5.33
CA ASN A 21 -5.28 51.26 -4.03
C ASN A 21 -6.31 50.12 -3.97
N THR A 22 -6.04 49.08 -3.17
CA THR A 22 -6.83 47.83 -3.12
C THR A 22 -8.16 47.95 -2.37
N GLY A 23 -8.58 49.16 -1.97
CA GLY A 23 -9.93 49.42 -1.45
C GLY A 23 -10.29 48.71 -0.15
N LEU A 24 -9.32 48.07 0.52
CA LEU A 24 -9.50 47.30 1.74
C LEU A 24 -9.40 48.17 3.01
N HIS A 25 -10.03 49.35 2.96
CA HIS A 25 -10.38 50.16 4.13
C HIS A 25 -11.55 51.08 3.74
N GLN A 26 -12.78 50.64 4.04
CA GLN A 26 -13.91 51.57 4.16
C GLN A 26 -13.87 52.17 5.57
N GLU A 27 -13.53 53.46 5.65
CA GLU A 27 -13.74 54.26 6.85
C GLU A 27 -15.24 54.53 7.07
N PRO A 28 -15.73 54.60 8.32
CA PRO A 28 -17.10 54.97 8.61
C PRO A 28 -17.38 56.44 8.28
N ALA A 29 -18.53 56.69 7.67
CA ALA A 29 -19.01 58.01 7.27
C ALA A 29 -19.16 58.98 8.46
N THR A 30 -18.72 60.22 8.23
CA THR A 30 -18.86 61.40 9.08
C THR A 30 -20.28 61.99 9.03
N THR A 31 -20.69 62.67 10.10
CA THR A 31 -21.81 63.63 10.12
C THR A 31 -21.43 64.80 11.07
N PRO A 32 -21.82 66.06 10.80
CA PRO A 32 -20.96 67.24 10.99
C PRO A 32 -21.16 68.02 12.30
N GLU A 33 -20.22 68.95 12.54
CA GLU A 33 -20.09 69.90 13.66
C GLU A 33 -21.38 70.64 14.07
N GLN A 34 -21.55 70.91 15.38
CA GLN A 34 -21.59 72.28 15.96
C GLN A 34 -21.77 72.34 17.52
N SER A 35 -20.81 73.03 18.17
CA SER A 35 -20.87 73.86 19.42
C SER A 35 -20.92 73.25 20.85
N PRO A 36 -20.40 73.99 21.89
CA PRO A 36 -19.77 73.48 23.13
C PRO A 36 -20.56 73.87 24.42
N PRO A 37 -19.98 73.95 25.65
CA PRO A 37 -19.10 73.07 26.44
C PRO A 37 -19.71 72.69 27.82
N ALA A 38 -19.08 71.80 28.61
CA ALA A 38 -18.88 71.95 30.07
C ALA A 38 -18.28 70.68 30.72
N GLU A 39 -17.18 70.87 31.46
CA GLU A 39 -16.88 70.37 32.83
C GLU A 39 -17.30 68.93 33.24
N ALA A 40 -16.53 68.10 33.94
CA ALA A 40 -15.28 68.20 34.68
C ALA A 40 -14.85 66.79 35.12
N ASN A 41 -13.60 66.70 35.60
CA ASN A 41 -13.07 65.72 36.57
C ASN A 41 -12.72 64.29 36.11
N SER A 42 -11.40 64.08 36.02
CA SER A 42 -10.69 62.84 36.38
C SER A 42 -10.80 62.56 37.90
N PRO A 43 -10.11 61.56 38.50
CA PRO A 43 -9.55 60.30 38.00
C PRO A 43 -9.85 59.11 38.96
N GLY A 44 -9.38 57.89 38.63
CA GLY A 44 -8.70 57.07 39.66
C GLY A 44 -9.18 55.64 39.90
N GLN A 45 -8.24 54.73 39.61
CA GLN A 45 -7.79 53.59 40.43
C GLN A 45 -8.73 52.40 40.76
N ALA A 46 -8.30 51.25 40.20
CA ALA A 46 -7.96 49.99 40.88
C ALA A 46 -8.96 49.34 41.84
N GLN A 47 -9.35 48.09 41.55
CA GLN A 47 -8.96 46.88 42.31
C GLN A 47 -9.73 45.62 41.85
N ASN A 48 -9.01 44.49 41.92
CA ASN A 48 -9.41 43.08 41.89
C ASN A 48 -10.90 42.70 41.99
N SER A 49 -11.33 41.77 41.14
CA SER A 49 -12.05 40.54 41.54
C SER A 49 -12.44 39.68 40.31
N CYS A 50 -12.10 38.38 40.36
CA CYS A 50 -12.84 37.33 39.64
C CYS A 50 -14.10 37.01 40.49
N PRO A 51 -15.26 36.56 39.92
CA PRO A 51 -15.36 35.24 39.26
C PRO A 51 -16.43 35.07 38.15
N PHE A 52 -16.22 34.03 37.32
CA PHE A 52 -17.18 33.18 36.58
C PHE A 52 -18.59 33.71 36.23
N HIS A 53 -18.91 33.77 34.93
CA HIS A 53 -19.96 32.94 34.31
C HIS A 53 -19.86 32.92 32.77
N ALA A 54 -20.30 31.80 32.20
CA ALA A 54 -20.29 31.41 30.79
C ALA A 54 -21.11 32.34 29.87
N ASP A 55 -20.70 32.47 28.59
CA ASP A 55 -21.49 31.93 27.47
C ASP A 55 -20.88 32.22 26.08
N SER A 56 -21.09 31.23 25.20
CA SER A 56 -21.22 31.31 23.74
C SER A 56 -20.11 31.97 22.91
N CYS A 57 -19.17 31.16 22.40
CA CYS A 57 -18.53 31.45 21.11
C CYS A 57 -19.45 30.95 19.98
N SER A 58 -20.04 31.89 19.25
CA SER A 58 -20.66 31.66 17.94
C SER A 58 -19.90 32.50 16.92
N VAL A 59 -19.14 31.85 16.04
CA VAL A 59 -18.63 32.44 14.78
C VAL A 59 -18.60 31.29 13.76
N SER A 60 -19.67 31.08 13.00
CA SER A 60 -19.83 31.51 11.60
C SER A 60 -18.59 31.24 10.74
N VAL A 61 -18.52 30.03 10.19
CA VAL A 61 -17.75 29.72 8.98
C VAL A 61 -18.46 30.41 7.83
N ASN A 62 -17.78 31.33 7.16
CA ASN A 62 -18.16 31.78 5.82
C ASN A 62 -17.06 31.32 4.88
N ASP A 63 -17.47 30.45 3.96
CA ASP A 63 -16.72 29.98 2.80
C ASP A 63 -16.28 31.14 1.90
N ASN A 64 -15.02 31.07 1.45
CA ASN A 64 -14.59 31.35 0.08
C ASN A 64 -13.07 31.20 -0.01
N CYS A 65 -12.60 29.98 -0.32
CA CYS A 65 -11.24 29.77 -0.81
C CYS A 65 -11.31 29.41 -2.29
N THR A 66 -10.93 30.39 -3.10
CA THR A 66 -10.66 30.23 -4.53
C THR A 66 -9.22 29.72 -4.69
N GLU A 67 -9.09 28.65 -5.48
CA GLU A 67 -7.86 28.02 -5.96
C GLU A 67 -6.78 29.01 -6.44
N PRO A 68 -5.48 28.70 -6.21
CA PRO A 68 -4.42 29.12 -7.11
C PRO A 68 -3.82 27.91 -7.85
N VAL A 69 -3.92 27.98 -9.17
CA VAL A 69 -3.28 27.12 -10.16
C VAL A 69 -1.77 27.40 -10.19
N GLU A 70 -0.93 26.44 -9.83
CA GLU A 70 0.51 26.49 -10.10
C GLU A 70 0.86 25.68 -11.36
N SER A 71 1.22 26.43 -12.39
CA SER A 71 1.78 25.95 -13.66
C SER A 71 3.31 26.00 -13.58
N LYS A 72 3.97 24.87 -13.85
CA LYS A 72 5.44 24.82 -14.00
C LYS A 72 5.80 24.77 -15.48
N HIS A 73 5.91 25.94 -16.10
CA HIS A 73 6.68 26.12 -17.33
C HIS A 73 8.14 26.44 -16.97
N ARG A 74 9.08 25.68 -17.53
CA ARG A 74 10.52 25.94 -17.46
C ARG A 74 11.02 26.17 -18.88
N VAL A 75 11.62 27.34 -19.14
CA VAL A 75 12.33 27.67 -20.38
C VAL A 75 13.82 27.92 -20.01
N PRO A 76 14.80 27.59 -20.88
CA PRO A 76 16.19 27.30 -20.47
C PRO A 76 17.23 28.39 -20.87
N GLU A 77 18.48 28.15 -20.42
CA GLU A 77 19.80 28.69 -20.87
C GLU A 77 20.25 30.08 -20.34
N ASN A 78 21.54 30.43 -20.10
CA ASN A 78 22.86 29.82 -20.35
C ASN A 78 24.00 30.49 -19.52
N ASN A 79 25.15 29.77 -19.34
CA ASN A 79 26.56 30.20 -19.06
C ASN A 79 26.98 30.85 -17.71
N SER A 80 28.17 30.60 -17.10
CA SER A 80 29.46 30.04 -17.55
C SER A 80 30.39 29.60 -16.37
N ASN A 81 31.18 28.52 -16.58
CA ASN A 81 32.57 28.18 -16.15
C ASN A 81 33.16 28.71 -14.81
N THR A 82 33.99 28.03 -13.98
CA THR A 82 34.95 26.90 -14.13
C THR A 82 35.46 26.43 -12.74
N ARG A 83 35.68 25.12 -12.50
CA ARG A 83 36.88 24.44 -11.92
C ARG A 83 36.59 23.05 -11.30
N GLU A 84 36.91 21.99 -12.07
CA GLU A 84 37.70 20.74 -11.76
C GLU A 84 37.62 20.14 -10.33
N SER A 85 37.33 18.86 -10.02
CA SER A 85 37.54 17.50 -10.63
C SER A 85 36.75 16.44 -9.80
N PRO A 86 36.78 15.10 -10.07
CA PRO A 86 36.75 14.35 -11.33
C PRO A 86 35.48 13.47 -11.42
N VAL A 87 34.87 13.40 -12.60
CA VAL A 87 33.79 12.46 -12.94
C VAL A 87 34.43 11.29 -13.69
N VAL A 88 34.18 10.06 -13.22
CA VAL A 88 34.40 8.85 -14.05
C VAL A 88 33.07 8.57 -14.74
N GLU A 89 32.86 9.25 -15.85
CA GLU A 89 31.86 8.90 -16.84
C GLU A 89 32.46 7.78 -17.68
N THR A 90 31.95 6.56 -17.52
CA THR A 90 32.19 5.50 -18.50
C THR A 90 31.21 5.72 -19.66
N GLU A 91 31.44 6.76 -20.45
CA GLU A 91 30.95 6.80 -21.83
C GLU A 91 31.72 5.71 -22.60
N ILE A 92 31.13 4.52 -22.68
CA ILE A 92 31.58 3.53 -23.65
C ILE A 92 31.01 3.97 -24.99
N GLU A 93 31.82 4.62 -25.82
CA GLU A 93 31.56 4.64 -27.26
C GLU A 93 31.37 3.19 -27.72
N THR A 94 30.12 2.80 -28.00
CA THR A 94 29.78 1.47 -28.47
C THR A 94 30.30 1.28 -29.89
N SER A 95 31.58 0.94 -30.03
CA SER A 95 32.13 0.50 -31.31
C SER A 95 31.35 -0.74 -31.79
N ALA A 96 31.22 -0.92 -33.11
CA ALA A 96 30.56 -2.10 -33.66
C ALA A 96 31.16 -3.44 -33.18
N ALA A 97 32.41 -3.43 -32.69
CA ALA A 97 33.09 -4.58 -32.12
C ALA A 97 32.60 -4.95 -30.70
N SER A 98 32.17 -3.98 -29.87
CA SER A 98 31.68 -4.27 -28.52
C SER A 98 30.25 -4.82 -28.51
N LEU A 99 29.43 -4.45 -29.50
CA LEU A 99 28.05 -4.94 -29.66
C LEU A 99 27.96 -6.36 -30.25
N ALA A 100 29.06 -6.89 -30.79
CA ALA A 100 29.09 -8.20 -31.45
C ALA A 100 28.80 -9.37 -30.48
N GLN A 101 28.99 -9.16 -29.17
CA GLN A 101 28.77 -10.17 -28.13
C GLN A 101 27.32 -10.15 -27.56
N TYR A 102 26.47 -9.26 -28.07
CA TYR A 102 25.13 -9.03 -27.51
C TYR A 102 24.03 -9.48 -28.46
N PHE A 103 22.97 -10.04 -27.88
CA PHE A 103 21.76 -10.45 -28.58
C PHE A 103 20.51 -9.87 -27.91
N CYS A 104 19.49 -9.63 -28.72
CA CYS A 104 18.21 -9.09 -28.26
C CYS A 104 17.08 -10.09 -28.55
N PRO A 105 16.12 -10.31 -27.62
CA PRO A 105 14.95 -11.13 -27.91
C PRO A 105 14.09 -10.54 -29.03
N LEU A 106 13.97 -11.25 -30.15
CA LEU A 106 13.30 -10.77 -31.36
C LEU A 106 11.87 -10.28 -31.11
N LEU A 107 11.11 -11.04 -30.31
CA LEU A 107 9.72 -10.70 -29.96
C LEU A 107 9.59 -9.54 -28.96
N ALA A 108 10.66 -9.20 -28.24
CA ALA A 108 10.69 -8.01 -27.41
C ALA A 108 10.94 -6.77 -28.30
N ILE A 109 11.87 -6.87 -29.24
CA ILE A 109 12.20 -5.81 -30.20
C ILE A 109 11.03 -5.51 -31.14
N SER A 110 10.29 -6.52 -31.61
CA SER A 110 9.10 -6.28 -32.46
C SER A 110 7.98 -5.50 -31.76
N ARG A 111 8.08 -5.33 -30.44
CA ARG A 111 7.13 -4.60 -29.59
C ARG A 111 7.75 -3.37 -28.95
N LEU A 112 8.95 -2.98 -29.39
CA LEU A 112 9.71 -1.88 -28.84
C LEU A 112 8.88 -0.58 -28.68
N PRO A 113 8.19 -0.07 -29.72
CA PRO A 113 7.44 1.18 -29.60
C PRO A 113 6.37 1.11 -28.52
N TYR A 114 5.59 0.03 -28.47
CA TYR A 114 4.46 -0.09 -27.55
C TYR A 114 4.85 -0.36 -26.09
N LYS A 115 6.10 -0.75 -25.82
CA LYS A 115 6.53 -1.17 -24.47
C LYS A 115 7.60 -0.27 -23.85
N TYR A 116 8.44 0.36 -24.66
CA TYR A 116 9.67 1.01 -24.18
C TYR A 116 9.86 2.43 -24.71
N ILE A 117 8.97 2.93 -25.56
CA ILE A 117 8.99 4.32 -26.05
C ILE A 117 7.79 5.06 -25.45
N GLN A 118 8.00 6.30 -24.98
CA GLN A 118 6.97 7.13 -24.33
C GLN A 118 5.88 7.59 -25.33
N ASP A 119 4.69 7.85 -24.79
CA ASP A 119 3.42 7.87 -25.54
C ASP A 119 3.34 8.88 -26.71
N GLU A 120 4.02 10.03 -26.65
CA GLU A 120 3.91 11.06 -27.71
C GLU A 120 4.55 10.66 -29.05
N GLN A 121 5.59 9.80 -29.04
CA GLN A 121 6.33 9.43 -30.25
C GLN A 121 6.14 7.95 -30.64
N SER A 122 5.68 7.13 -29.71
CA SER A 122 5.47 5.69 -29.90
C SER A 122 4.59 5.35 -31.11
N ASP A 123 3.45 6.02 -31.26
CA ASP A 123 2.49 5.77 -32.34
C ASP A 123 3.06 6.12 -33.72
N SER A 124 3.82 7.20 -33.82
CA SER A 124 4.43 7.65 -35.07
C SER A 124 5.54 6.69 -35.51
N ILE A 125 6.38 6.25 -34.56
CA ILE A 125 7.44 5.27 -34.79
C ILE A 125 6.84 3.92 -35.20
N ALA A 126 5.80 3.46 -34.50
CA ALA A 126 5.09 2.23 -34.79
C ALA A 126 4.55 2.24 -36.24
N LYS A 127 3.82 3.28 -36.63
CA LYS A 127 3.27 3.43 -37.99
C LYS A 127 4.33 3.39 -39.08
N ARG A 128 5.51 3.97 -38.83
CA ARG A 128 6.58 4.06 -39.82
C ARG A 128 7.39 2.77 -39.95
N PHE A 129 7.74 2.14 -38.84
CA PHE A 129 8.73 1.04 -38.82
C PHE A 129 8.18 -0.33 -38.41
N PHE A 130 7.04 -0.41 -37.72
CA PHE A 130 6.56 -1.65 -37.10
C PHE A 130 5.23 -2.17 -37.62
N ASP A 131 4.24 -1.28 -37.79
CA ASP A 131 2.87 -1.60 -38.18
C ASP A 131 2.79 -2.23 -39.57
N GLN A 132 1.67 -2.90 -39.86
CA GLN A 132 1.39 -3.53 -41.17
C GLN A 132 2.47 -4.53 -41.60
N GLY A 133 3.17 -5.12 -40.63
CA GLY A 133 4.22 -6.10 -40.88
C GLY A 133 5.56 -5.51 -41.33
N LYS A 134 5.73 -4.18 -41.33
CA LYS A 134 6.97 -3.51 -41.74
C LYS A 134 8.19 -3.98 -40.96
N PHE A 135 8.03 -4.27 -39.66
CA PHE A 135 9.11 -4.85 -38.85
C PHE A 135 9.62 -6.19 -39.42
N TRP A 136 8.69 -7.02 -39.91
CA TRP A 136 9.00 -8.35 -40.42
C TRP A 136 9.51 -8.36 -41.86
N GLN A 137 9.32 -7.27 -42.60
CA GLN A 137 9.85 -7.08 -43.95
C GLN A 137 11.35 -6.74 -43.94
N ARG A 138 11.91 -6.44 -42.76
CA ARG A 138 13.34 -6.20 -42.57
C ARG A 138 14.10 -7.51 -42.54
N HIS A 139 15.36 -7.46 -42.95
CA HIS A 139 16.27 -8.59 -42.88
C HIS A 139 16.77 -8.75 -41.44
N TRP A 140 16.47 -9.90 -40.84
CA TRP A 140 16.97 -10.29 -39.51
C TRP A 140 17.77 -11.58 -39.60
N ASP A 141 18.93 -11.58 -38.97
CA ASP A 141 19.72 -12.79 -38.74
C ASP A 141 19.16 -13.44 -37.47
N LEU A 142 18.45 -14.55 -37.63
CA LEU A 142 17.80 -15.22 -36.52
C LEU A 142 18.78 -16.19 -35.86
N TYR A 143 18.83 -16.09 -34.54
CA TYR A 143 19.49 -17.04 -33.67
C TYR A 143 18.45 -17.63 -32.71
N TYR A 144 18.75 -18.80 -32.17
CA TYR A 144 17.92 -19.40 -31.14
C TYR A 144 18.78 -19.93 -29.99
N ILE A 145 18.18 -19.99 -28.82
CA ILE A 145 18.73 -20.69 -27.66
C ILE A 145 17.60 -21.49 -27.01
N ILE A 146 17.90 -22.69 -26.53
CA ILE A 146 16.95 -23.53 -25.79
C ILE A 146 17.09 -23.18 -24.30
N PRO A 147 16.09 -22.53 -23.67
CA PRO A 147 16.12 -22.27 -22.24
C PRO A 147 16.06 -23.57 -21.43
N PRO A 148 16.56 -23.57 -20.18
CA PRO A 148 16.25 -24.62 -19.22
C PRO A 148 14.74 -24.88 -19.14
N GLU A 149 14.32 -26.14 -19.03
CA GLU A 149 12.90 -26.55 -19.08
C GLU A 149 12.02 -25.85 -18.03
N ASP A 150 12.61 -25.52 -16.89
CA ASP A 150 11.92 -24.83 -15.80
C ASP A 150 11.65 -23.33 -16.07
N ILE A 151 12.38 -22.73 -17.01
CA ILE A 151 12.23 -21.33 -17.42
C ILE A 151 11.24 -21.21 -18.60
N SER A 152 11.43 -22.03 -19.64
CA SER A 152 10.52 -22.05 -20.78
C SER A 152 10.63 -23.35 -21.57
N PRO A 153 9.49 -23.97 -21.95
CA PRO A 153 9.48 -25.13 -22.83
C PRO A 153 9.65 -24.74 -24.31
N ARG A 154 9.78 -23.45 -24.64
CA ARG A 154 9.92 -22.94 -26.02
C ARG A 154 11.29 -22.33 -26.26
N PRO A 155 11.89 -22.51 -27.45
CA PRO A 155 13.11 -21.80 -27.84
C PRO A 155 12.91 -20.28 -27.76
N LEU A 156 13.96 -19.58 -27.32
CA LEU A 156 14.01 -18.12 -27.35
C LEU A 156 14.68 -17.67 -28.65
N LEU A 157 13.96 -16.91 -29.47
CA LEU A 157 14.49 -16.31 -30.70
C LEU A 157 15.22 -15.00 -30.40
N LEU A 158 16.40 -14.88 -30.97
CA LEU A 158 17.36 -13.81 -30.75
C LEU A 158 17.77 -13.17 -32.08
N VAL A 159 18.15 -11.90 -32.03
CA VAL A 159 18.81 -11.18 -33.12
C VAL A 159 20.08 -10.49 -32.61
N PRO A 160 21.14 -10.37 -33.41
CA PRO A 160 22.34 -9.63 -33.03
C PRO A 160 22.01 -8.18 -32.66
N ALA A 161 22.57 -7.69 -31.55
CA ALA A 161 22.35 -6.32 -31.09
C ALA A 161 22.75 -5.27 -32.14
N VAL A 162 23.75 -5.58 -32.99
CA VAL A 162 24.17 -4.74 -34.12
C VAL A 162 23.02 -4.47 -35.10
N GLN A 163 22.17 -5.47 -35.39
CA GLN A 163 21.02 -5.27 -36.28
C GLN A 163 19.95 -4.39 -35.63
N VAL A 164 19.76 -4.52 -34.31
CA VAL A 164 18.82 -3.70 -33.56
C VAL A 164 19.32 -2.26 -33.47
N GLN A 165 20.61 -2.03 -33.24
CA GLN A 165 21.20 -0.70 -33.23
C GLN A 165 21.04 0.01 -34.57
N ARG A 166 21.14 -0.70 -35.70
CA ARG A 166 20.85 -0.12 -37.03
C ARG A 166 19.40 0.34 -37.14
N LEU A 167 18.44 -0.45 -36.66
CA LEU A 167 17.03 -0.03 -36.59
C LEU A 167 16.86 1.21 -35.70
N MET A 168 17.55 1.29 -34.55
CA MET A 168 17.50 2.46 -33.68
C MET A 168 18.06 3.72 -34.37
N ASN A 169 19.18 3.59 -35.07
CA ASN A 169 19.77 4.70 -35.83
C ASN A 169 18.80 5.19 -36.92
N GLU A 170 18.16 4.29 -37.66
CA GLU A 170 17.16 4.67 -38.67
C GLU A 170 15.94 5.38 -38.06
N ILE A 171 15.49 4.96 -36.87
CA ILE A 171 14.42 5.63 -36.14
C ILE A 171 14.87 7.04 -35.72
N ASN A 172 16.07 7.15 -35.13
CA ASN A 172 16.64 8.41 -34.70
C ASN A 172 16.83 9.40 -35.86
N ASP A 173 17.31 8.93 -37.00
CA ASP A 173 17.44 9.73 -38.22
C ASP A 173 16.08 10.20 -38.75
N ALA A 174 15.05 9.35 -38.67
CA ALA A 174 13.73 9.64 -39.21
C ALA A 174 12.87 10.56 -38.34
N PHE A 175 13.10 10.57 -37.03
CA PHE A 175 12.32 11.34 -36.05
C PHE A 175 13.12 12.44 -35.36
N HIS A 176 14.42 12.58 -35.68
CA HIS A 176 15.35 13.51 -35.03
C HIS A 176 15.39 13.30 -33.51
N THR A 177 15.56 12.04 -33.09
CA THR A 177 15.57 11.62 -31.68
C THR A 177 16.91 11.00 -31.29
N GLU A 178 17.14 10.83 -29.99
CA GLU A 178 18.32 10.17 -29.43
C GLU A 178 17.92 8.90 -28.65
N LEU A 179 17.06 8.06 -29.24
CA LEU A 179 16.62 6.83 -28.59
C LEU A 179 17.77 5.84 -28.52
N THR A 180 18.11 5.44 -27.30
CA THR A 180 19.04 4.35 -27.02
C THR A 180 18.30 3.19 -26.37
N LEU A 181 18.69 1.96 -26.70
CA LEU A 181 18.14 0.81 -25.99
C LEU A 181 18.74 0.76 -24.58
N PRO A 182 17.91 0.66 -23.53
CA PRO A 182 18.42 0.58 -22.18
C PRO A 182 19.20 -0.71 -21.99
N MET A 183 20.46 -0.59 -21.57
CA MET A 183 21.36 -1.71 -21.27
C MET A 183 21.12 -2.32 -19.88
N ASP A 184 20.00 -1.98 -19.24
CA ASP A 184 19.61 -2.54 -17.93
C ASP A 184 19.41 -4.07 -18.06
N PRO A 185 20.22 -4.88 -17.35
CA PRO A 185 20.10 -6.34 -17.35
C PRO A 185 18.70 -6.84 -16.97
N ASN A 186 17.96 -6.08 -16.14
CA ASN A 186 16.64 -6.46 -15.65
C ASN A 186 15.55 -6.39 -16.73
N LEU A 187 15.73 -5.56 -17.76
CA LEU A 187 14.77 -5.42 -18.86
C LEU A 187 14.86 -6.58 -19.85
N GLY A 188 15.96 -7.35 -19.84
CA GLY A 188 16.15 -8.50 -20.70
C GLY A 188 16.19 -8.19 -22.21
N LEU A 189 16.38 -6.92 -22.59
CA LEU A 189 16.44 -6.48 -23.98
C LEU A 189 17.83 -6.66 -24.60
N PHE A 190 18.87 -6.63 -23.77
CA PHE A 190 20.26 -6.84 -24.14
C PHE A 190 20.83 -8.02 -23.34
N LEU A 191 21.21 -9.09 -24.04
CA LEU A 191 21.73 -10.31 -23.44
C LEU A 191 23.20 -10.47 -23.85
N PRO A 192 24.17 -10.34 -22.93
CA PRO A 192 25.58 -10.60 -23.22
C PRO A 192 25.85 -12.10 -23.32
N PHE A 193 26.63 -12.51 -24.31
CA PHE A 193 27.12 -13.87 -24.47
C PHE A 193 28.64 -13.86 -24.59
N GLN A 194 29.30 -14.59 -23.69
CA GLN A 194 30.76 -14.74 -23.61
C GLN A 194 31.10 -16.23 -23.68
N GLU A 195 32.34 -16.56 -24.04
CA GLU A 195 32.83 -17.95 -24.06
C GLU A 195 33.17 -18.42 -22.62
N ASP A 196 32.15 -18.53 -21.78
CA ASP A 196 32.24 -18.85 -20.34
C ASP A 196 31.76 -20.28 -20.01
N GLY A 197 31.60 -21.12 -21.04
CA GLY A 197 31.08 -22.48 -20.92
C GLY A 197 29.55 -22.58 -20.86
N THR A 198 28.81 -21.45 -20.91
CA THR A 198 27.35 -21.46 -20.96
C THR A 198 26.83 -21.65 -22.40
N PRO A 199 25.58 -22.15 -22.58
CA PRO A 199 25.00 -22.34 -23.90
C PRO A 199 24.98 -21.05 -24.74
N GLN A 200 25.43 -21.15 -25.98
CA GLN A 200 25.53 -20.02 -26.92
C GLN A 200 24.35 -19.97 -27.90
N PRO A 201 23.95 -18.78 -28.39
CA PRO A 201 22.96 -18.63 -29.44
C PRO A 201 23.42 -19.33 -30.73
N GLN A 202 22.56 -20.16 -31.30
CA GLN A 202 22.82 -20.87 -32.55
C GLN A 202 22.15 -20.16 -33.72
N PHE A 203 22.89 -19.96 -34.81
CA PHE A 203 22.34 -19.35 -36.01
C PHE A 203 21.28 -20.26 -36.64
N LEU A 204 20.10 -19.70 -36.87
CA LEU A 204 18.94 -20.39 -37.42
C LEU A 204 18.76 -20.11 -38.92
N GLY A 205 19.05 -18.89 -39.35
CA GLY A 205 18.88 -18.46 -40.74
C GLY A 205 18.49 -16.99 -40.84
N GLN A 206 18.35 -16.49 -42.07
CA GLN A 206 17.92 -15.12 -42.33
C GLN A 206 16.41 -15.08 -42.62
N CYS A 207 15.70 -14.13 -42.03
CA CYS A 207 14.31 -13.87 -42.35
C CYS A 207 14.11 -12.46 -42.91
N ALA A 208 13.24 -12.34 -43.91
CA ALA A 208 12.78 -11.07 -44.50
C ALA A 208 11.25 -11.00 -44.60
N SER A 209 10.57 -11.94 -43.94
CA SER A 209 9.11 -11.98 -43.81
C SER A 209 8.73 -12.74 -42.55
N LYS A 210 7.48 -12.56 -42.12
CA LYS A 210 6.93 -13.26 -40.96
C LYS A 210 6.81 -14.76 -41.25
N GLU A 211 6.43 -15.11 -42.47
CA GLU A 211 6.27 -16.49 -42.94
C GLU A 211 7.60 -17.24 -42.92
N THR A 212 8.68 -16.62 -43.42
CA THR A 212 10.02 -17.22 -43.37
C THR A 212 10.50 -17.37 -41.92
N LYS A 213 10.20 -16.42 -41.05
CA LYS A 213 10.49 -16.54 -39.61
C LYS A 213 9.77 -17.73 -38.97
N GLU A 214 8.50 -17.96 -39.31
CA GLU A 214 7.71 -19.09 -38.78
C GLU A 214 8.22 -20.44 -39.31
N GLN A 215 8.62 -20.51 -40.57
CA GLN A 215 9.27 -21.69 -41.16
C GLN A 215 10.59 -22.03 -40.49
N LEU A 216 11.44 -21.01 -40.25
CA LEU A 216 12.71 -21.17 -39.56
C LEU A 216 12.50 -21.62 -38.10
N GLU A 217 11.57 -21.01 -37.37
CA GLU A 217 11.26 -21.43 -35.99
C GLU A 217 10.75 -22.88 -35.93
N ALA A 218 9.95 -23.32 -36.91
CA ALA A 218 9.46 -24.70 -36.98
C ALA A 218 10.57 -25.73 -37.28
N SER A 219 11.70 -25.28 -37.85
CA SER A 219 12.87 -26.12 -38.16
C SER A 219 13.78 -26.37 -36.96
N ILE A 220 13.56 -25.68 -35.83
CA ILE A 220 14.35 -25.84 -34.61
C ILE A 220 14.17 -27.28 -34.09
N PRO A 221 15.26 -28.04 -33.86
CA PRO A 221 15.18 -29.38 -33.30
C PRO A 221 14.42 -29.36 -31.97
N ARG A 222 13.41 -30.22 -31.83
CA ARG A 222 12.77 -30.45 -30.54
C ARG A 222 13.72 -31.29 -29.69
N PRO A 223 13.86 -31.02 -28.38
CA PRO A 223 14.61 -31.89 -27.50
C PRO A 223 14.03 -33.31 -27.61
N LEU A 224 14.83 -34.25 -28.10
CA LEU A 224 14.49 -35.67 -28.03
C LEU A 224 14.51 -36.03 -26.55
N SER A 225 13.35 -36.32 -25.99
CA SER A 225 13.25 -37.04 -24.72
C SER A 225 13.78 -38.45 -24.97
N GLU A 226 15.08 -38.65 -24.80
CA GLU A 226 15.70 -39.97 -24.84
C GLU A 226 16.40 -40.28 -23.52
N HIS A 227 16.11 -41.50 -23.08
CA HIS A 227 16.53 -42.15 -21.88
C HIS A 227 18.05 -42.26 -21.74
N GLY A 228 18.52 -42.11 -20.50
CA GLY A 228 19.68 -42.79 -19.91
C GLY A 228 20.93 -42.97 -20.78
N ASP A 229 21.93 -42.11 -20.55
CA ASP A 229 23.31 -42.51 -20.77
C ASP A 229 24.11 -42.22 -19.50
N GLU A 230 24.37 -43.28 -18.73
CA GLU A 230 25.40 -43.32 -17.71
C GLU A 230 26.75 -43.18 -18.43
N ASN A 231 27.29 -41.97 -18.49
CA ASN A 231 28.72 -41.63 -18.49
C ASN A 231 28.93 -40.21 -19.03
N ALA A 232 28.77 -39.19 -18.18
CA ALA A 232 29.39 -37.89 -18.38
C ALA A 232 30.44 -37.68 -17.28
N PRO A 233 31.68 -37.28 -17.61
CA PRO A 233 32.74 -37.14 -16.63
C PRO A 233 32.40 -36.01 -15.64
N VAL A 234 32.56 -36.31 -14.35
CA VAL A 234 32.44 -35.34 -13.26
C VAL A 234 33.55 -34.30 -13.43
N ALA A 235 33.20 -33.12 -13.94
CA ALA A 235 34.05 -31.94 -13.89
C ALA A 235 33.79 -31.22 -12.57
N ASP A 236 34.68 -31.47 -11.62
CA ASP A 236 34.81 -30.75 -10.36
C ASP A 236 35.41 -29.36 -10.65
N SER A 237 34.61 -28.30 -10.51
CA SER A 237 35.12 -26.92 -10.31
C SER A 237 34.01 -26.01 -9.76
N SER A 238 34.27 -25.42 -8.59
CA SER A 238 33.33 -24.54 -7.87
C SER A 238 33.13 -23.17 -8.54
N GLU A 239 33.72 -22.91 -9.70
CA GLU A 239 33.54 -21.68 -10.50
C GLU A 239 32.35 -21.78 -11.49
N ALA A 240 31.91 -22.99 -11.86
CA ALA A 240 30.80 -23.18 -12.81
C ALA A 240 29.41 -22.85 -12.22
N GLY A 241 29.25 -22.87 -10.89
CA GLY A 241 27.97 -22.64 -10.21
C GLY A 241 27.46 -21.20 -10.32
N GLY A 242 28.37 -20.22 -10.30
CA GLY A 242 28.02 -18.80 -10.46
C GLY A 242 27.64 -18.45 -11.90
N SER A 243 28.39 -18.98 -12.88
CA SER A 243 28.16 -18.77 -14.31
C SER A 243 26.81 -19.33 -14.79
N LEU A 244 26.42 -20.52 -14.30
CA LEU A 244 25.12 -21.12 -14.59
C LEU A 244 23.94 -20.35 -13.96
N ALA A 245 24.10 -19.82 -12.74
CA ALA A 245 23.06 -19.01 -12.11
C ALA A 245 22.84 -17.68 -12.86
N ALA A 246 23.92 -16.98 -13.21
CA ALA A 246 23.88 -15.76 -14.00
C ALA A 246 23.28 -16.01 -15.41
N PHE A 247 23.62 -17.14 -16.04
CA PHE A 247 23.01 -17.56 -17.28
C PHE A 247 21.48 -17.75 -17.15
N ARG A 248 21.04 -18.44 -16.09
CA ARG A 248 19.61 -18.68 -15.84
C ARG A 248 18.84 -17.37 -15.64
N GLU A 249 19.37 -16.45 -14.86
CA GLU A 249 18.78 -15.13 -14.64
C GLU A 249 18.68 -14.33 -15.95
N LYS A 250 19.77 -14.28 -16.73
CA LYS A 250 19.82 -13.65 -18.05
C LYS A 250 18.76 -14.20 -19.01
N ILE A 251 18.65 -15.52 -19.13
CA ILE A 251 17.67 -16.16 -20.02
C ILE A 251 16.24 -15.94 -19.50
N GLN A 252 16.02 -15.96 -18.19
CA GLN A 252 14.72 -15.66 -17.58
C GLN A 252 14.27 -14.23 -17.90
N ALA A 253 15.17 -13.25 -17.83
CA ALA A 253 14.89 -11.86 -18.22
C ALA A 253 14.51 -11.75 -19.71
N GLY A 254 15.29 -12.39 -20.60
CA GLY A 254 15.01 -12.40 -22.04
C GLY A 254 13.66 -13.04 -22.41
N VAL A 255 13.31 -14.17 -21.78
CA VAL A 255 12.01 -14.82 -21.95
C VAL A 255 10.87 -13.92 -21.46
N ASN A 256 11.05 -13.23 -20.34
CA ASN A 256 10.05 -12.31 -19.80
C ASN A 256 9.81 -11.12 -20.73
N ALA A 257 10.86 -10.54 -21.31
CA ALA A 257 10.78 -9.46 -22.29
C ALA A 257 10.00 -9.89 -23.56
N ALA A 258 10.25 -11.12 -24.03
CA ALA A 258 9.62 -11.70 -25.22
C ALA A 258 8.16 -12.15 -25.03
N ARG A 259 7.70 -12.34 -23.78
CA ARG A 259 6.32 -12.77 -23.50
C ARG A 259 5.29 -11.67 -23.78
N ASN A 260 4.17 -12.08 -24.36
CA ASN A 260 2.95 -11.27 -24.42
C ASN A 260 2.07 -11.66 -23.23
N LYS A 261 1.92 -10.80 -22.23
CA LYS A 261 0.93 -11.05 -21.17
C LYS A 261 -0.44 -10.85 -21.79
N SER A 262 -1.27 -11.90 -21.87
CA SER A 262 -2.65 -11.77 -22.36
C SER A 262 -3.38 -10.72 -21.51
N LYS A 263 -4.10 -9.78 -22.15
CA LYS A 263 -4.95 -8.80 -21.46
C LYS A 263 -5.92 -9.48 -20.49
N GLU A 264 -6.47 -10.63 -20.88
CA GLU A 264 -7.37 -11.44 -20.03
C GLU A 264 -6.65 -12.02 -18.80
N GLN A 265 -5.42 -12.51 -18.97
CA GLN A 265 -4.64 -13.03 -17.85
C GLN A 265 -4.21 -11.90 -16.89
N GLY A 266 -3.91 -10.71 -17.42
CA GLY A 266 -3.67 -9.51 -16.64
C GLY A 266 -4.90 -9.11 -15.82
N ARG A 267 -6.07 -9.10 -16.44
CA ARG A 267 -7.35 -8.82 -15.78
C ARG A 267 -7.64 -9.84 -14.66
N LYS A 268 -7.52 -11.14 -14.94
CA LYS A 268 -7.70 -12.21 -13.94
C LYS A 268 -6.77 -12.04 -12.74
N LYS A 269 -5.49 -11.70 -12.96
CA LYS A 269 -4.54 -11.43 -11.88
C LYS A 269 -4.88 -10.19 -11.04
N ARG A 270 -5.42 -9.13 -11.66
CA ARG A 270 -5.89 -7.93 -10.94
C ARG A 270 -7.11 -8.26 -10.07
N ILE A 271 -8.10 -8.97 -10.61
CA ILE A 271 -9.26 -9.44 -9.86
C ILE A 271 -8.82 -10.26 -8.65
N GLN A 272 -7.94 -11.25 -8.85
CA GLN A 272 -7.43 -12.09 -7.78
C GLN A 272 -6.71 -11.28 -6.68
N ARG A 273 -5.97 -10.23 -7.07
CA ARG A 273 -5.30 -9.34 -6.12
C ARG A 273 -6.32 -8.55 -5.26
N TYR A 274 -7.32 -7.93 -5.88
CA TYR A 274 -8.30 -7.13 -5.14
C TYR A 274 -9.19 -8.02 -4.26
N LEU A 275 -9.46 -9.26 -4.69
CA LEU A 275 -10.11 -10.27 -3.85
C LEU A 275 -9.28 -10.54 -2.59
N GLU A 276 -7.98 -10.79 -2.72
CA GLU A 276 -7.13 -11.02 -1.54
C GLU A 276 -7.05 -9.81 -0.61
N TRP A 277 -6.98 -8.60 -1.18
CA TRP A 277 -7.04 -7.36 -0.41
C TRP A 277 -8.35 -7.24 0.37
N THR A 278 -9.47 -7.54 -0.28
CA THR A 278 -10.80 -7.53 0.36
C THR A 278 -10.91 -8.58 1.47
N ARG A 279 -10.32 -9.76 1.26
CA ARG A 279 -10.24 -10.82 2.28
C ARG A 279 -9.42 -10.39 3.48
N SER A 280 -8.29 -9.73 3.27
CA SER A 280 -7.47 -9.17 4.35
C SER A 280 -8.26 -8.16 5.21
N LEU A 281 -9.06 -7.28 4.58
CA LEU A 281 -9.94 -6.38 5.33
C LEU A 281 -11.05 -7.12 6.10
N LYS A 282 -11.68 -8.14 5.51
CA LYS A 282 -12.67 -8.98 6.20
C LYS A 282 -12.06 -9.73 7.39
N ARG A 283 -10.85 -10.30 7.25
CA ARG A 283 -10.11 -10.93 8.35
C ARG A 283 -9.79 -9.92 9.46
N THR A 284 -9.36 -8.71 9.10
CA THR A 284 -9.15 -7.61 10.04
C THR A 284 -10.43 -7.31 10.84
N GLN A 285 -11.59 -7.24 10.18
CA GLN A 285 -12.88 -7.08 10.86
C GLN A 285 -13.21 -8.26 11.80
N CYS A 286 -12.91 -9.50 11.42
CA CYS A 286 -13.08 -10.67 12.27
C CYS A 286 -12.17 -10.63 13.51
N TYR A 287 -10.90 -10.25 13.35
CA TYR A 287 -9.95 -10.09 14.45
C TYR A 287 -10.37 -8.99 15.43
N LEU A 288 -11.03 -7.94 14.94
CA LEU A 288 -11.60 -6.85 15.75
C LEU A 288 -13.03 -7.13 16.25
N GLY A 289 -13.60 -8.31 16.01
CA GLY A 289 -14.95 -8.67 16.46
C GLY A 289 -16.08 -7.88 15.78
N LEU A 290 -15.80 -7.26 14.63
CA LEU A 290 -16.74 -6.47 13.82
C LEU A 290 -17.54 -7.33 12.83
N ARG A 291 -17.06 -8.54 12.55
CA ARG A 291 -17.64 -9.53 11.63
C ARG A 291 -17.52 -10.92 12.26
N PRO A 292 -18.54 -11.80 12.12
CA PRO A 292 -18.43 -13.16 12.63
C PRO A 292 -17.49 -13.99 11.74
N ARG A 293 -16.81 -14.97 12.34
CA ARG A 293 -16.15 -16.02 11.55
C ARG A 293 -17.19 -16.99 11.02
N ARG A 294 -17.06 -17.44 9.77
CA ARG A 294 -18.03 -18.37 9.18
C ARG A 294 -17.95 -19.72 9.93
N PRO A 295 -19.07 -20.28 10.40
CA PRO A 295 -19.06 -21.58 11.04
C PRO A 295 -18.65 -22.68 10.05
N GLN A 296 -17.72 -23.55 10.46
CA GLN A 296 -17.28 -24.66 9.60
C GLN A 296 -18.40 -25.66 9.36
N GLY A 297 -18.62 -26.04 8.10
CA GLY A 297 -19.59 -27.06 7.72
C GLY A 297 -21.05 -26.60 7.77
N LEU A 298 -21.30 -25.29 7.95
CA LEU A 298 -22.65 -24.74 7.81
C LEU A 298 -23.07 -24.82 6.34
N GLN A 299 -24.07 -25.65 6.05
CA GLN A 299 -24.62 -25.80 4.71
C GLN A 299 -25.75 -24.81 4.49
N ARG A 300 -25.92 -24.37 3.23
CA ARG A 300 -27.09 -23.60 2.82
C ARG A 300 -28.36 -24.40 3.16
N PRO A 301 -29.40 -23.75 3.72
CA PRO A 301 -30.64 -24.45 4.05
C PRO A 301 -31.23 -25.12 2.80
N VAL A 302 -31.50 -26.42 2.90
CA VAL A 302 -32.19 -27.20 1.87
C VAL A 302 -33.68 -27.10 2.16
N LEU A 303 -34.39 -26.36 1.32
CA LEU A 303 -35.82 -26.10 1.47
C LEU A 303 -36.62 -26.94 0.47
N SER A 304 -37.83 -27.33 0.86
CA SER A 304 -38.75 -28.06 -0.02
C SER A 304 -39.19 -27.18 -1.20
N GLU A 305 -39.42 -27.77 -2.37
CA GLU A 305 -39.97 -27.06 -3.54
C GLU A 305 -41.34 -26.41 -3.27
N ASN A 306 -42.05 -26.89 -2.25
CA ASN A 306 -43.36 -26.37 -1.82
C ASN A 306 -43.27 -25.45 -0.59
N ALA A 307 -42.07 -25.04 -0.15
CA ALA A 307 -41.90 -24.16 1.00
C ALA A 307 -42.57 -22.80 0.77
N ALA A 308 -43.20 -22.25 1.81
CA ALA A 308 -43.80 -20.93 1.73
C ALA A 308 -42.71 -19.87 1.56
N GLN A 309 -42.98 -18.81 0.81
CA GLN A 309 -41.98 -17.77 0.52
C GLN A 309 -41.42 -17.10 1.79
N GLU A 310 -42.23 -16.96 2.83
CA GLU A 310 -41.80 -16.44 4.15
C GLU A 310 -40.81 -17.38 4.86
N GLU A 311 -40.97 -18.70 4.69
CA GLU A 311 -40.07 -19.71 5.26
C GLU A 311 -38.72 -19.67 4.55
N ILE A 312 -38.73 -19.53 3.22
CA ILE A 312 -37.52 -19.36 2.41
C ILE A 312 -36.76 -18.12 2.85
N GLN A 313 -37.43 -16.96 2.92
CA GLN A 313 -36.81 -15.71 3.34
C GLN A 313 -36.23 -15.78 4.75
N ARG A 314 -36.93 -16.42 5.69
CA ARG A 314 -36.43 -16.59 7.07
C ARG A 314 -35.17 -17.45 7.10
N ALA A 315 -35.18 -18.59 6.42
CA ALA A 315 -34.04 -19.51 6.39
C ALA A 315 -32.82 -18.88 5.71
N GLU A 316 -33.02 -18.17 4.59
CA GLU A 316 -31.94 -17.43 3.91
C GLU A 316 -31.39 -16.29 4.78
N ARG A 317 -32.25 -15.57 5.50
CA ARG A 317 -31.82 -14.52 6.43
C ARG A 317 -31.02 -15.08 7.59
N GLU A 318 -31.48 -16.17 8.21
CA GLU A 318 -30.77 -16.84 9.31
C GLU A 318 -29.41 -17.37 8.85
N TYR A 319 -29.36 -18.00 7.67
CA TYR A 319 -28.10 -18.44 7.07
C TYR A 319 -27.17 -17.25 6.76
N GLY A 320 -27.71 -16.17 6.18
CA GLY A 320 -26.96 -14.96 5.87
C GLY A 320 -26.37 -14.29 7.11
N LEU A 321 -27.12 -14.22 8.21
CA LEU A 321 -26.65 -13.73 9.51
C LEU A 321 -25.55 -14.64 10.09
N ALA A 322 -25.76 -15.97 10.05
CA ALA A 322 -24.79 -16.93 10.57
C ALA A 322 -23.47 -16.93 9.80
N CYS A 323 -23.52 -16.73 8.48
CA CYS A 323 -22.34 -16.65 7.63
C CYS A 323 -21.66 -15.28 7.67
N GLY A 324 -22.31 -14.22 8.15
CA GLY A 324 -21.82 -12.84 8.06
C GLY A 324 -21.99 -12.20 6.68
N ALA A 325 -22.87 -12.75 5.84
CA ALA A 325 -23.32 -12.13 4.60
C ALA A 325 -24.33 -11.01 4.88
N ILE A 326 -25.11 -11.14 5.96
CA ILE A 326 -25.98 -10.10 6.52
C ILE A 326 -25.38 -9.71 7.88
N LEU A 327 -25.21 -8.40 8.11
CA LEU A 327 -24.70 -7.88 9.38
C LEU A 327 -25.74 -6.94 10.01
N LEU A 328 -25.91 -7.03 11.33
CA LEU A 328 -26.75 -6.10 12.07
C LEU A 328 -26.01 -4.77 12.31
N PRO A 329 -26.70 -3.62 12.30
CA PRO A 329 -26.07 -2.31 12.49
C PRO A 329 -25.14 -2.25 13.70
N LEU A 330 -23.88 -1.87 13.47
CA LEU A 330 -22.87 -1.76 14.52
C LEU A 330 -23.18 -0.58 15.45
N GLN A 331 -23.28 -0.85 16.75
CA GLN A 331 -23.41 0.19 17.77
C GLN A 331 -22.04 0.50 18.38
N LEU A 332 -21.52 1.73 18.16
CA LEU A 332 -20.18 2.10 18.61
C LEU A 332 -20.03 2.28 20.12
N ASN A 333 -21.15 2.45 20.83
CA ASN A 333 -21.24 2.56 22.29
C ASN A 333 -21.42 1.22 22.99
N GLU A 334 -21.53 0.12 22.25
CA GLU A 334 -21.60 -1.24 22.78
C GLU A 334 -20.31 -2.01 22.46
N PRO A 335 -19.94 -3.03 23.26
CA PRO A 335 -18.81 -3.91 22.94
C PRO A 335 -18.95 -4.55 21.55
N ALA A 336 -17.82 -4.97 20.96
CA ALA A 336 -17.81 -5.67 19.68
C ALA A 336 -18.82 -6.84 19.69
N PRO A 337 -19.71 -6.93 18.68
CA PRO A 337 -20.82 -7.89 18.69
C PRO A 337 -20.37 -9.35 18.53
N PHE A 338 -19.15 -9.57 18.04
CA PHE A 338 -18.60 -10.91 17.82
C PHE A 338 -17.31 -11.13 18.63
N PRO A 339 -17.02 -12.38 19.02
CA PRO A 339 -15.73 -12.71 19.61
C PRO A 339 -14.57 -12.37 18.67
N PHE A 340 -13.45 -11.93 19.24
CA PHE A 340 -12.22 -11.67 18.48
C PHE A 340 -11.68 -12.97 17.88
N ALA A 341 -11.75 -13.11 16.55
CA ALA A 341 -11.34 -14.34 15.87
C ALA A 341 -9.86 -14.63 16.14
N SER A 342 -9.52 -15.85 16.58
CA SER A 342 -8.16 -16.27 16.93
C SER A 342 -7.47 -15.45 18.05
N GLU A 343 -8.19 -14.52 18.70
CA GLU A 343 -7.70 -13.65 19.80
C GLU A 343 -6.27 -13.11 19.59
N PRO A 344 -5.95 -12.47 18.46
CA PRO A 344 -4.59 -12.07 18.15
C PRO A 344 -4.12 -10.89 19.00
N ILE A 345 -2.80 -10.75 19.08
CA ILE A 345 -2.16 -9.49 19.44
C ILE A 345 -1.74 -8.83 18.13
N PHE A 346 -2.22 -7.63 17.88
CA PHE A 346 -1.70 -6.81 16.80
C PHE A 346 -0.38 -6.17 17.26
N ILE A 347 0.68 -6.39 16.49
CA ILE A 347 1.97 -5.75 16.71
C ILE A 347 2.33 -5.01 15.44
N CYS A 348 2.34 -3.69 15.51
CA CYS A 348 2.77 -2.82 14.44
C CYS A 348 4.26 -2.52 14.56
N VAL A 349 4.98 -2.51 13.43
CA VAL A 349 6.38 -2.12 13.34
C VAL A 349 6.54 -1.08 12.24
N ASP A 350 7.40 -0.11 12.50
CA ASP A 350 7.91 0.85 11.53
C ASP A 350 9.42 1.04 11.79
N ILE A 351 10.23 1.13 10.74
CA ILE A 351 11.69 1.21 10.83
C ILE A 351 12.21 2.39 10.00
N GLU A 352 12.94 3.27 10.69
CA GLU A 352 13.68 4.34 10.04
C GLU A 352 15.13 3.92 9.77
N SER A 353 15.64 4.32 8.61
CA SER A 353 17.01 4.07 8.18
C SER A 353 17.67 5.35 7.67
N ASN A 354 19.00 5.38 7.67
CA ASN A 354 19.75 6.50 7.11
C ASN A 354 19.43 6.68 5.62
N GLU A 355 18.97 7.87 5.23
CA GLU A 355 18.60 8.22 3.86
C GLU A 355 19.75 8.10 2.84
N ARG A 356 21.00 8.12 3.30
CA ARG A 356 22.21 7.96 2.45
C ARG A 356 22.83 6.57 2.53
N CYS A 357 22.37 5.71 3.45
CA CYS A 357 22.88 4.36 3.64
C CYS A 357 21.80 3.49 4.29
N HIS A 358 20.89 2.96 3.48
CA HIS A 358 19.70 2.24 3.96
C HIS A 358 20.00 1.00 4.82
N GLU A 359 21.21 0.42 4.76
CA GLU A 359 21.64 -0.64 5.67
C GLU A 359 21.76 -0.17 7.14
N GLN A 360 21.81 1.15 7.36
CA GLN A 360 21.93 1.75 8.66
C GLN A 360 20.56 2.10 9.26
N ILE A 361 19.89 1.09 9.83
CA ILE A 361 18.74 1.27 10.74
C ILE A 361 19.08 2.24 11.87
N THR A 362 18.29 3.30 12.03
CA THR A 362 18.46 4.34 13.04
C THR A 362 17.44 4.20 14.17
N GLU A 363 16.18 3.88 13.84
CA GLU A 363 15.06 3.85 14.78
C GLU A 363 14.13 2.69 14.48
N ILE A 364 13.46 2.17 15.52
CA ILE A 364 12.50 1.08 15.43
C ILE A 364 11.30 1.42 16.30
N GLY A 365 10.14 1.57 15.69
CA GLY A 365 8.87 1.74 16.37
C GLY A 365 8.16 0.41 16.55
N ILE A 366 7.59 0.19 17.73
CA ILE A 366 6.72 -0.96 17.98
C ILE A 366 5.47 -0.51 18.72
N SER A 367 4.29 -0.77 18.16
CA SER A 367 3.01 -0.53 18.81
C SER A 367 2.22 -1.83 18.95
N THR A 368 1.59 -2.05 20.11
CA THR A 368 0.95 -3.31 20.47
C THR A 368 -0.47 -3.09 20.96
N LEU A 369 -1.41 -3.88 20.43
CA LEU A 369 -2.80 -3.95 20.86
C LEU A 369 -3.18 -5.42 21.06
N ASP A 370 -3.47 -5.82 22.30
CA ASP A 370 -3.98 -7.16 22.62
C ASP A 370 -5.51 -7.13 22.57
N THR A 371 -6.14 -7.90 21.69
CA THR A 371 -7.60 -7.90 21.57
C THR A 371 -8.29 -8.34 22.85
N LEU A 372 -7.65 -9.14 23.71
CA LEU A 372 -8.24 -9.54 24.99
C LEU A 372 -8.32 -8.39 26.00
N ASP A 373 -7.53 -7.33 25.83
CA ASP A 373 -7.69 -6.10 26.62
C ASP A 373 -8.96 -5.32 26.21
N LEU A 374 -9.55 -5.63 25.04
CA LEU A 374 -10.75 -4.96 24.50
C LEU A 374 -12.06 -5.69 24.82
N VAL A 375 -12.01 -6.83 25.50
CA VAL A 375 -13.22 -7.59 25.86
C VAL A 375 -14.11 -6.74 26.76
N GLY A 376 -15.35 -6.51 26.33
CA GLY A 376 -16.30 -5.66 27.05
C GLY A 376 -16.06 -4.16 26.88
N VAL A 377 -15.07 -3.74 26.09
CA VAL A 377 -14.80 -2.33 25.77
C VAL A 377 -15.49 -1.97 24.46
N ALA A 378 -16.42 -1.03 24.50
CA ALA A 378 -17.02 -0.46 23.29
C ALA A 378 -15.96 0.31 22.48
N PRO A 379 -15.94 0.23 21.13
CA PRO A 379 -14.94 0.93 20.31
C PRO A 379 -14.99 2.44 20.47
N GLY A 380 -16.18 2.99 20.72
CA GLY A 380 -16.43 4.42 20.71
C GLY A 380 -16.32 5.01 19.31
N GLU A 381 -16.70 6.29 19.20
CA GLU A 381 -16.58 7.05 17.97
C GLU A 381 -15.14 7.01 17.43
N GLY A 382 -15.00 6.57 16.19
CA GLY A 382 -13.70 6.43 15.54
C GLY A 382 -12.74 5.40 16.14
N GLY A 383 -13.21 4.55 17.05
CA GLY A 383 -12.36 3.58 17.73
C GLY A 383 -11.53 4.16 18.88
N LYS A 384 -11.82 5.40 19.30
CA LYS A 384 -11.03 6.13 20.33
C LYS A 384 -10.82 5.33 21.61
N ASN A 385 -11.83 4.58 22.05
CA ASN A 385 -11.73 3.79 23.28
C ASN A 385 -10.79 2.59 23.12
N TRP A 386 -10.68 2.01 21.91
CA TRP A 386 -9.73 0.94 21.62
C TRP A 386 -8.31 1.47 21.39
N ILE A 387 -8.19 2.64 20.74
CA ILE A 387 -6.91 3.32 20.53
C ILE A 387 -6.19 3.61 21.86
N ASP A 388 -6.95 3.98 22.91
CA ASP A 388 -6.40 4.22 24.25
C ASP A 388 -5.67 3.00 24.86
N TRP A 389 -5.95 1.78 24.40
CA TRP A 389 -5.30 0.54 24.85
C TRP A 389 -3.99 0.21 24.13
N ILE A 390 -3.63 0.95 23.08
CA ILE A 390 -2.38 0.73 22.35
C ILE A 390 -1.20 1.11 23.25
N ARG A 391 -0.21 0.22 23.32
CA ARG A 391 1.08 0.43 23.98
C ARG A 391 2.14 0.65 22.92
N SER A 392 2.94 1.70 23.05
CA SER A 392 3.94 2.07 22.04
C SER A 392 5.33 2.17 22.65
N ARG A 393 6.33 1.71 21.91
CA ARG A 393 7.74 1.81 22.23
C ARG A 393 8.49 2.38 21.03
N HIS A 394 9.51 3.16 21.32
CA HIS A 394 10.35 3.77 20.31
C HIS A 394 11.81 3.50 20.66
N PHE A 395 12.50 2.73 19.84
CA PHE A 395 13.90 2.41 20.05
C PHE A 395 14.78 3.23 19.12
N ARG A 396 15.84 3.81 19.67
CA ARG A 396 16.90 4.47 18.91
C ARG A 396 18.21 3.71 19.04
N ILE A 397 18.86 3.45 17.92
CA ILE A 397 20.15 2.74 17.89
C ILE A 397 21.26 3.69 18.38
N LYS A 398 21.85 3.40 19.54
CA LYS A 398 22.84 4.26 20.22
C LYS A 398 23.98 4.68 19.30
N GLU A 399 24.54 3.73 18.58
CA GLU A 399 25.67 3.92 17.68
C GLU A 399 25.35 4.87 16.52
N ARG A 400 24.06 5.01 16.19
CA ARG A 400 23.55 5.76 15.04
C ARG A 400 22.65 6.92 15.44
N ALA A 401 22.50 7.20 16.74
CA ALA A 401 21.61 8.24 17.25
C ALA A 401 21.95 9.66 16.79
N HIS A 402 23.18 9.86 16.32
CA HIS A 402 23.67 11.11 15.72
C HIS A 402 23.22 11.31 14.27
N ILE A 403 22.75 10.26 13.60
CA ILE A 403 22.22 10.28 12.24
C ILE A 403 20.77 10.75 12.31
N VAL A 404 20.46 11.82 11.60
CA VAL A 404 19.12 12.40 11.50
C VAL A 404 18.89 12.75 10.04
N ASN A 405 17.90 12.11 9.42
CA ASN A 405 17.50 12.39 8.02
C ASN A 405 16.96 13.81 7.91
N LYS A 406 17.38 14.53 6.87
CA LYS A 406 17.02 15.93 6.63
C LYS A 406 16.86 16.28 5.14
N GLU A 407 17.46 15.50 4.24
CA GLU A 407 17.61 15.86 2.84
C GLU A 407 16.37 15.48 2.01
N TYR A 408 15.89 14.25 2.18
CA TYR A 408 14.73 13.73 1.44
C TYR A 408 13.49 13.66 2.31
N VAL A 409 13.68 13.36 3.60
CA VAL A 409 12.62 13.27 4.60
C VAL A 409 13.15 13.85 5.91
N SER A 410 12.50 14.90 6.43
CA SER A 410 12.92 15.50 7.70
C SER A 410 12.44 14.64 8.87
N GLY A 411 13.36 13.87 9.47
CA GLY A 411 13.06 13.01 10.62
C GLY A 411 12.78 13.80 11.91
N CYS A 412 11.96 13.23 12.79
CA CYS A 412 11.65 13.76 14.12
C CYS A 412 12.07 12.79 15.26
N PRO A 413 13.33 12.34 15.31
CA PRO A 413 13.76 11.25 16.19
C PRO A 413 13.58 11.51 17.70
N ASN A 414 13.54 12.78 18.09
CA ASN A 414 13.45 13.19 19.50
C ASN A 414 12.01 13.46 19.97
N SER A 415 11.02 13.38 19.08
CA SER A 415 9.64 13.78 19.35
C SER A 415 8.70 12.57 19.39
N PHE A 416 8.97 11.62 20.29
CA PHE A 416 8.07 10.49 20.49
C PHE A 416 6.89 10.89 21.38
N GLU A 417 5.68 10.91 20.83
CA GLU A 417 4.48 11.46 21.48
C GLU A 417 3.88 10.52 22.53
N PHE A 418 4.20 9.23 22.47
CA PHE A 418 3.50 8.18 23.23
C PHE A 418 4.34 7.60 24.38
N GLY A 419 5.46 8.23 24.72
CA GLY A 419 6.33 7.78 25.80
C GLY A 419 7.70 8.43 25.77
N GLN A 420 8.73 7.65 26.08
CA GLN A 420 10.13 8.08 26.02
C GLN A 420 10.91 7.16 25.11
N SER A 421 11.77 7.75 24.26
CA SER A 421 12.64 6.99 23.37
C SER A 421 13.66 6.18 24.17
N GLU A 422 13.72 4.89 23.88
CA GLU A 422 14.64 3.93 24.50
C GLU A 422 15.91 3.78 23.64
N PHE A 423 17.06 4.02 24.22
CA PHE A 423 18.32 3.85 23.52
C PHE A 423 18.85 2.43 23.70
N ILE A 424 19.05 1.71 22.60
CA ILE A 424 19.56 0.33 22.59
C ILE A 424 20.80 0.23 21.70
N SER A 425 21.72 -0.69 22.01
CA SER A 425 22.86 -0.92 21.12
C SER A 425 22.44 -1.76 19.92
N LEU A 426 23.09 -1.55 18.77
CA LEU A 426 22.87 -2.35 17.56
C LEU A 426 23.01 -3.85 17.85
N LYS A 427 23.98 -4.22 18.70
CA LYS A 427 24.21 -5.61 19.13
C LYS A 427 23.03 -6.22 19.89
N SER A 428 22.31 -5.43 20.69
CA SER A 428 21.14 -5.92 21.43
C SER A 428 19.82 -5.74 20.69
N ALA A 429 19.81 -5.00 19.57
CA ALA A 429 18.59 -4.55 18.91
C ALA A 429 17.67 -5.71 18.51
N ALA A 430 18.18 -6.71 17.79
CA ALA A 430 17.40 -7.89 17.41
C ALA A 430 16.75 -8.59 18.61
N LYS A 431 17.51 -8.78 19.69
CA LYS A 431 17.02 -9.42 20.92
C LYS A 431 15.93 -8.60 21.59
N THR A 432 16.10 -7.28 21.68
CA THR A 432 15.11 -6.38 22.29
C THR A 432 13.82 -6.33 21.47
N VAL A 433 13.94 -6.32 20.14
CA VAL A 433 12.79 -6.38 19.23
C VAL A 433 12.08 -7.73 19.35
N ASP A 434 12.80 -8.86 19.30
CA ASP A 434 12.22 -10.20 19.49
C ASP A 434 11.46 -10.33 20.82
N GLN A 435 11.95 -9.71 21.90
CA GLN A 435 11.26 -9.68 23.20
C GLN A 435 9.89 -8.99 23.15
N CYS A 436 9.66 -8.07 22.22
CA CYS A 436 8.35 -7.42 22.05
C CYS A 436 7.31 -8.37 21.45
N PHE A 437 7.75 -9.42 20.74
CA PHE A 437 6.90 -10.47 20.17
C PHE A 437 6.74 -11.69 21.09
N GLN A 438 7.21 -11.60 22.34
CA GLN A 438 7.18 -12.69 23.32
C GLN A 438 6.45 -12.22 24.58
N PRO A 439 5.83 -13.13 25.36
CA PRO A 439 5.24 -12.78 26.65
C PRO A 439 6.24 -11.98 27.53
N PRO A 440 5.82 -10.84 28.13
CA PRO A 440 4.46 -10.35 28.25
C PRO A 440 4.00 -9.36 27.16
N TYR A 441 4.57 -9.38 25.95
CA TYR A 441 4.22 -8.52 24.81
C TYR A 441 4.24 -7.03 25.16
N SER A 442 5.36 -6.60 25.76
CA SER A 442 5.56 -5.24 26.26
C SER A 442 4.49 -4.75 27.25
N ALA A 443 3.77 -5.63 27.96
CA ALA A 443 2.73 -5.23 28.92
C ALA A 443 3.23 -4.42 30.13
N HIS A 444 4.54 -4.35 30.33
CA HIS A 444 5.16 -3.46 31.32
C HIS A 444 5.05 -1.97 30.92
N VAL A 445 4.77 -1.68 29.64
CA VAL A 445 4.46 -0.34 29.16
C VAL A 445 2.96 -0.09 29.39
N PRO A 446 2.57 0.86 30.27
CA PRO A 446 1.16 1.12 30.51
C PRO A 446 0.50 1.75 29.28
N PRO A 447 -0.77 1.42 28.98
CA PRO A 447 -1.54 2.15 27.98
C PRO A 447 -1.86 3.58 28.46
N GLN A 448 -1.94 4.53 27.54
CA GLN A 448 -2.19 5.96 27.84
C GLN A 448 -3.70 6.25 27.97
N ILE A 449 -4.40 5.54 28.85
CA ILE A 449 -5.85 5.67 29.00
C ILE A 449 -6.19 7.02 29.64
N LYS A 450 -6.73 7.94 28.84
CA LYS A 450 -7.21 9.25 29.32
C LYS A 450 -8.58 9.08 29.98
N THR A 451 -8.62 8.74 31.27
CA THR A 451 -9.89 8.77 32.01
C THR A 451 -10.38 10.22 32.17
N ARG A 452 -11.43 10.58 31.44
CA ARG A 452 -12.12 11.87 31.63
C ARG A 452 -12.95 11.79 32.92
N LYS A 453 -12.45 12.33 34.01
CA LYS A 453 -13.24 12.46 35.24
C LYS A 453 -14.23 13.62 35.14
N GLN A 454 -15.49 13.34 35.42
CA GLN A 454 -16.39 14.34 35.98
C GLN A 454 -15.89 14.59 37.42
N ASN A 455 -15.62 15.85 37.77
CA ASN A 455 -15.24 16.33 39.11
C ASN A 455 -13.76 16.17 39.51
N GLY A 456 -12.89 16.98 38.91
CA GLY A 456 -11.84 17.79 39.59
C GLY A 456 -10.86 17.18 40.60
N GLN A 457 -10.83 15.87 40.84
CA GLN A 457 -9.84 15.21 41.68
C GLN A 457 -9.02 14.26 40.82
N GLU A 458 -7.72 14.48 40.72
CA GLU A 458 -6.78 13.54 40.09
C GLU A 458 -6.96 12.15 40.72
N ALA A 459 -7.34 11.13 39.94
CA ALA A 459 -7.01 9.76 40.34
C ALA A 459 -5.67 9.50 39.69
N SER A 460 -4.66 9.30 40.52
CA SER A 460 -3.68 8.28 40.25
C SER A 460 -4.45 6.97 39.99
N VAL A 461 -4.65 6.61 38.72
CA VAL A 461 -4.97 5.21 38.38
C VAL A 461 -3.69 4.44 38.70
N THR A 462 -3.61 3.92 39.91
CA THR A 462 -2.73 2.80 40.20
C THR A 462 -3.23 1.65 39.34
N LEU A 463 -2.68 1.50 38.12
CA LEU A 463 -2.70 0.20 37.48
C LEU A 463 -2.03 -0.73 38.49
N ASP A 464 -2.79 -1.64 39.08
CA ASP A 464 -2.19 -2.75 39.81
C ASP A 464 -1.14 -3.36 38.88
N ASN A 465 0.11 -3.41 39.32
CA ASN A 465 1.28 -3.88 38.55
C ASN A 465 1.19 -5.38 38.15
N ILE A 466 0.00 -5.96 38.20
CA ILE A 466 -0.27 -7.35 37.87
C ILE A 466 -0.57 -7.43 36.38
N ILE A 467 0.44 -7.84 35.62
CA ILE A 467 0.27 -8.23 34.22
C ILE A 467 -0.73 -9.38 34.17
N GLY A 468 -1.84 -9.18 33.46
CA GLY A 468 -2.89 -10.19 33.30
C GLY A 468 -2.34 -11.51 32.75
N GLU A 469 -2.88 -12.64 33.23
CA GLU A 469 -2.41 -14.00 32.90
C GLU A 469 -2.38 -14.24 31.38
N HIS A 470 -3.35 -13.67 30.64
CA HIS A 470 -3.45 -13.82 29.19
C HIS A 470 -2.27 -13.22 28.41
N LYS A 471 -1.51 -12.32 29.03
CA LYS A 471 -0.30 -11.71 28.46
C LYS A 471 0.95 -12.54 28.74
N LEU A 472 0.92 -13.40 29.76
CA LEU A 472 2.05 -14.24 30.19
C LEU A 472 2.16 -15.54 29.38
N ARG A 473 1.12 -15.92 28.66
CA ARG A 473 1.10 -17.09 27.77
C ARG A 473 1.46 -16.71 26.33
N PRO A 474 2.03 -17.64 25.54
CA PRO A 474 2.19 -17.47 24.09
C PRO A 474 0.83 -17.26 23.39
N ARG A 475 0.79 -16.32 22.44
CA ARG A 475 -0.41 -15.86 21.73
C ARG A 475 -0.19 -15.83 20.22
N ASN A 476 -1.30 -15.72 19.50
CA ASN A 476 -1.31 -15.46 18.06
C ASN A 476 -0.95 -13.99 17.81
N ILE A 477 -0.13 -13.74 16.80
CA ILE A 477 0.33 -12.40 16.44
C ILE A 477 -0.14 -12.09 15.02
N VAL A 478 -0.68 -10.89 14.84
CA VAL A 478 -0.89 -10.29 13.52
C VAL A 478 0.07 -9.11 13.42
N LEU A 479 1.02 -9.20 12.49
CA LEU A 479 1.95 -8.11 12.23
C LEU A 479 1.21 -7.02 11.44
N VAL A 480 1.44 -5.75 11.76
CA VAL A 480 0.80 -4.61 11.07
C VAL A 480 1.88 -3.62 10.61
N GLY A 481 1.70 -3.00 9.46
CA GLY A 481 2.61 -1.97 8.97
C GLY A 481 1.98 -1.10 7.88
N HIS A 482 2.79 -0.23 7.32
CA HIS A 482 2.42 0.65 6.23
C HIS A 482 3.50 0.55 5.16
N ASP A 483 3.22 -0.16 4.05
CA ASP A 483 4.25 -0.63 3.11
C ASP A 483 5.30 -1.56 3.80
N ILE A 484 4.78 -2.55 4.52
CA ILE A 484 5.48 -3.34 5.54
C ILE A 484 6.63 -4.21 5.03
N ASP A 485 6.71 -4.48 3.73
CA ASP A 485 7.69 -5.42 3.16
C ASP A 485 9.13 -4.96 3.45
N ASN A 486 9.37 -3.65 3.41
CA ASN A 486 10.67 -3.05 3.73
C ASN A 486 11.01 -3.24 5.21
N ASP A 487 10.06 -3.01 6.13
CA ASP A 487 10.26 -3.23 7.57
C ASP A 487 10.60 -4.68 7.88
N ILE A 488 9.91 -5.63 7.26
CA ILE A 488 10.19 -7.05 7.43
C ILE A 488 11.60 -7.38 6.91
N ALA A 489 12.04 -6.78 5.80
CA ALA A 489 13.40 -6.93 5.31
C ALA A 489 14.44 -6.38 6.30
N TYR A 490 14.20 -5.21 6.90
CA TYR A 490 15.05 -4.65 7.94
C TYR A 490 15.12 -5.54 9.18
N LEU A 491 13.99 -6.06 9.67
CA LEU A 491 13.94 -6.99 10.81
C LEU A 491 14.73 -8.27 10.54
N ARG A 492 14.65 -8.81 9.32
CA ARG A 492 15.46 -9.97 8.91
C ARG A 492 16.95 -9.64 8.92
N ASN A 493 17.33 -8.50 8.35
CA ASN A 493 18.72 -8.05 8.29
C ASN A 493 19.30 -7.74 9.67
N LEU A 494 18.46 -7.26 10.59
CA LEU A 494 18.84 -7.04 11.99
C LEU A 494 19.11 -8.36 12.73
N GLY A 495 18.53 -9.47 12.26
CA GLY A 495 18.69 -10.80 12.84
C GLY A 495 17.55 -11.23 13.78
N CYS A 496 16.37 -10.62 13.66
CA CYS A 496 15.19 -11.00 14.45
C CYS A 496 14.73 -12.42 14.10
N THR A 497 14.63 -13.28 15.11
CA THR A 497 14.43 -14.73 14.90
C THR A 497 13.06 -15.07 14.33
N LEU A 498 12.02 -14.31 14.69
CA LEU A 498 10.64 -14.51 14.24
C LEU A 498 10.49 -14.43 12.71
N PHE A 499 11.35 -13.65 12.05
CA PHE A 499 11.24 -13.35 10.61
C PHE A 499 12.23 -14.13 9.72
N THR A 500 13.01 -15.03 10.31
CA THR A 500 13.98 -15.86 9.57
C THR A 500 13.31 -17.04 8.87
N LYS A 501 13.77 -17.41 7.66
CA LYS A 501 13.24 -18.51 6.82
C LYS A 501 13.20 -19.89 7.52
N ALA A 502 13.95 -20.08 8.61
CA ALA A 502 13.94 -21.32 9.39
C ALA A 502 12.70 -21.45 10.30
N ALA A 503 12.07 -20.34 10.70
CA ALA A 503 10.85 -20.34 11.51
C ALA A 503 9.60 -20.78 10.72
N THR A 504 9.64 -20.70 9.37
CA THR A 504 8.53 -21.05 8.47
C THR A 504 8.50 -22.53 8.06
N ARG A 505 9.46 -23.38 8.47
CA ARG A 505 9.27 -24.83 8.36
C ARG A 505 8.56 -25.31 9.63
N PRO A 506 7.39 -25.96 9.54
CA PRO A 506 6.87 -26.70 10.68
C PRO A 506 7.93 -27.73 11.05
N GLN A 507 8.61 -27.51 12.18
CA GLN A 507 9.52 -28.48 12.76
C GLN A 507 8.72 -29.77 12.87
N LYS A 508 9.08 -30.79 12.07
CA LYS A 508 8.66 -32.15 12.35
C LYS A 508 9.09 -32.40 13.79
N SER A 509 8.10 -32.66 14.65
CA SER A 509 8.29 -33.03 16.05
C SER A 509 9.58 -33.83 16.21
N PRO A 510 10.54 -33.40 17.04
CA PRO A 510 11.69 -34.23 17.32
C PRO A 510 11.16 -35.53 17.89
N ALA A 511 11.69 -36.65 17.37
CA ALA A 511 11.44 -37.96 17.96
C ALA A 511 11.64 -37.87 19.47
N ALA A 512 10.72 -38.49 20.21
CA ALA A 512 10.69 -38.53 21.66
C ALA A 512 12.07 -38.86 22.24
N ASN A 513 12.79 -37.83 22.71
CA ASN A 513 13.90 -37.99 23.62
C ASN A 513 13.42 -37.54 24.99
N THR A 514 13.31 -38.52 25.86
CA THR A 514 13.02 -38.42 27.28
C THR A 514 14.04 -37.50 27.96
N GLY A 515 13.61 -36.28 28.26
CA GLY A 515 14.31 -35.33 29.13
C GLY A 515 13.31 -34.26 29.55
N GLY A 516 12.91 -34.26 30.83
CA GLY A 516 11.91 -33.34 31.38
C GLY A 516 12.36 -31.89 31.26
N GLY A 517 11.81 -31.19 30.27
CA GLY A 517 11.88 -29.75 30.12
C GLY A 517 10.61 -29.28 29.43
N PHE A 518 9.85 -28.40 30.08
CA PHE A 518 8.72 -27.72 29.45
C PHE A 518 9.22 -26.97 28.22
N HIS A 519 8.99 -27.50 27.02
CA HIS A 519 9.12 -26.72 25.79
C HIS A 519 7.97 -25.71 25.79
N ALA A 520 8.23 -24.49 26.27
CA ALA A 520 7.28 -23.39 26.15
C ALA A 520 6.92 -23.21 24.68
N SER A 521 5.62 -23.26 24.36
CA SER A 521 5.11 -23.01 23.02
C SER A 521 5.57 -21.64 22.54
N GLN A 522 5.99 -21.52 21.28
CA GLN A 522 6.37 -20.23 20.69
C GLN A 522 5.11 -19.45 20.27
N PRO A 523 5.14 -18.11 20.30
CA PRO A 523 4.11 -17.29 19.66
C PRO A 523 3.94 -17.65 18.19
N THR A 524 2.72 -17.57 17.68
CA THR A 524 2.41 -17.94 16.29
C THR A 524 2.08 -16.69 15.48
N LEU A 525 2.89 -16.39 14.47
CA LEU A 525 2.58 -15.33 13.50
C LEU A 525 1.51 -15.85 12.54
N LEU A 526 0.31 -15.25 12.57
CA LEU A 526 -0.82 -15.62 11.70
C LEU A 526 -0.64 -15.05 10.30
N GLU A 527 -0.48 -13.73 10.22
CA GLU A 527 -0.29 -13.00 8.96
C GLU A 527 0.34 -11.62 9.20
N ALA A 528 0.62 -10.92 8.09
CA ALA A 528 0.99 -9.51 8.07
C ALA A 528 -0.10 -8.70 7.35
N LEU A 529 -0.58 -7.64 7.99
CA LEU A 529 -1.53 -6.68 7.46
C LEU A 529 -0.81 -5.40 7.05
N ASP A 530 -1.10 -4.94 5.83
CA ASP A 530 -0.59 -3.66 5.32
C ASP A 530 -1.72 -2.63 5.24
N THR A 531 -1.60 -1.56 6.00
CA THR A 531 -2.59 -0.48 6.04
C THR A 531 -2.73 0.25 4.70
N VAL A 532 -1.71 0.25 3.84
CA VAL A 532 -1.83 0.74 2.46
C VAL A 532 -2.89 -0.07 1.73
N THR A 533 -2.79 -1.40 1.80
CA THR A 533 -3.74 -2.33 1.17
C THR A 533 -5.14 -2.18 1.77
N LEU A 534 -5.26 -2.12 3.11
CA LEU A 534 -6.56 -1.96 3.77
C LEU A 534 -7.24 -0.64 3.38
N PHE A 535 -6.48 0.45 3.28
CA PHE A 535 -7.01 1.75 2.87
C PHE A 535 -7.43 1.78 1.40
N GLN A 536 -6.66 1.13 0.52
CA GLN A 536 -7.02 0.95 -0.89
C GLN A 536 -8.36 0.25 -1.05
N VAL A 537 -8.65 -0.78 -0.24
CA VAL A 537 -9.95 -1.46 -0.25
C VAL A 537 -11.05 -0.55 0.28
N LEU A 538 -10.82 0.17 1.39
CA LEU A 538 -11.78 1.12 1.95
C LEU A 538 -12.19 2.19 0.91
N LYS A 539 -11.22 2.70 0.15
CA LYS A 539 -11.43 3.75 -0.86
C LYS A 539 -11.77 3.23 -2.25
N ARG A 540 -11.58 1.92 -2.50
CA ARG A 540 -11.61 1.32 -3.84
C ARG A 540 -10.72 2.09 -4.83
N ASP A 541 -9.56 2.52 -4.33
CA ASP A 541 -8.51 3.21 -5.07
C ASP A 541 -7.26 2.34 -5.03
N THR A 542 -6.61 2.15 -6.17
CA THR A 542 -5.39 1.34 -6.28
C THR A 542 -4.13 2.15 -6.09
N CYS A 543 -4.23 3.47 -5.99
CA CYS A 543 -3.11 4.34 -5.70
C CYS A 543 -2.71 4.19 -4.23
N PRO A 544 -1.47 3.76 -3.92
CA PRO A 544 -0.99 3.76 -2.55
C PRO A 544 -0.93 5.21 -2.03
N ARG A 545 -1.20 5.39 -0.73
CA ARG A 545 -1.19 6.70 -0.06
C ARG A 545 -0.25 6.63 1.12
N SER A 546 0.49 7.71 1.36
CA SER A 546 1.35 7.82 2.53
C SER A 546 0.53 7.85 3.82
N LEU A 547 1.16 7.45 4.93
CA LEU A 547 0.52 7.41 6.23
C LEU A 547 -0.15 8.74 6.59
N GLY A 548 0.53 9.87 6.37
CA GLY A 548 -0.04 11.20 6.64
C GLY A 548 -1.33 11.49 5.87
N VAL A 549 -1.42 11.06 4.60
CA VAL A 549 -2.65 11.20 3.80
C VAL A 549 -3.75 10.28 4.32
N VAL A 550 -3.41 9.04 4.66
CA VAL A 550 -4.35 8.08 5.25
C VAL A 550 -4.93 8.63 6.56
N LEU A 551 -4.09 9.16 7.45
CA LEU A 551 -4.53 9.73 8.73
C LEU A 551 -5.47 10.92 8.52
N ALA A 552 -5.09 11.87 7.66
CA ALA A 552 -5.88 13.06 7.40
C ALA A 552 -7.28 12.70 6.85
N ASP A 553 -7.34 11.77 5.90
CA ASP A 553 -8.61 11.30 5.32
C ASP A 553 -9.49 10.56 6.34
N LEU A 554 -8.88 9.83 7.26
CA LEU A 554 -9.55 9.15 8.38
C LEU A 554 -9.93 10.09 9.55
N GLY A 555 -9.64 11.39 9.44
CA GLY A 555 -9.89 12.38 10.49
C GLY A 555 -9.01 12.18 11.72
N LEU A 556 -7.81 11.63 11.55
CA LEU A 556 -6.79 11.44 12.58
C LEU A 556 -5.67 12.48 12.39
N VAL A 557 -5.15 13.00 13.50
CA VAL A 557 -4.05 13.97 13.47
C VAL A 557 -2.74 13.24 13.77
N GLY A 558 -1.88 13.11 12.75
CA GLY A 558 -0.53 12.54 12.87
C GLY A 558 0.49 13.61 13.24
N TRP A 559 0.92 13.66 14.50
CA TRP A 559 1.96 14.57 14.97
C TRP A 559 3.34 13.92 14.84
N ASN A 560 4.35 14.68 14.42
CA ASN A 560 5.74 14.22 14.37
C ASN A 560 5.92 12.88 13.63
N LEU A 561 5.32 12.79 12.42
CA LEU A 561 5.62 11.71 11.47
C LEU A 561 7.13 11.69 11.15
N HIS A 562 7.64 10.55 10.70
CA HIS A 562 9.08 10.26 10.59
C HIS A 562 9.77 10.13 11.96
N ASN A 563 9.00 9.60 12.90
CA ASN A 563 9.46 9.05 14.16
C ASN A 563 8.87 7.65 14.21
N ALA A 564 9.72 6.63 14.09
CA ALA A 564 9.26 5.26 13.92
C ALA A 564 8.22 4.83 14.98
N GLY A 565 8.38 5.29 16.23
CA GLY A 565 7.43 5.01 17.31
C GLY A 565 6.04 5.63 17.10
N ASN A 566 6.00 6.88 16.62
CA ASN A 566 4.76 7.55 16.25
C ASN A 566 4.12 6.91 15.02
N ASP A 567 4.92 6.60 13.99
CA ASP A 567 4.44 6.03 12.74
C ASP A 567 3.83 4.63 12.96
N ALA A 568 4.48 3.77 13.77
CA ALA A 568 3.91 2.50 14.20
C ALA A 568 2.61 2.67 15.01
N ARG A 569 2.51 3.72 15.82
CA ARG A 569 1.30 4.02 16.61
C ARG A 569 0.16 4.44 15.69
N TYR A 570 0.38 5.45 14.86
CA TYR A 570 -0.63 5.97 13.95
C TYR A 570 -1.06 4.95 12.90
N THR A 571 -0.17 4.08 12.45
CA THR A 571 -0.52 2.95 11.58
C THR A 571 -1.54 2.03 12.24
N LEU A 572 -1.38 1.74 13.53
CA LEU A 572 -2.33 0.88 14.26
C LEU A 572 -3.68 1.59 14.53
N GLU A 573 -3.65 2.90 14.79
CA GLU A 573 -4.86 3.74 14.87
C GLU A 573 -5.61 3.77 13.53
N ALA A 574 -4.89 3.91 12.42
CA ALA A 574 -5.45 3.86 11.07
C ALA A 574 -6.07 2.50 10.79
N MET A 575 -5.42 1.39 11.15
CA MET A 575 -5.96 0.03 10.98
C MET A 575 -7.31 -0.13 11.71
N ILE A 576 -7.41 0.30 12.97
CA ILE A 576 -8.69 0.28 13.73
C ILE A 576 -9.75 1.12 13.01
N ARG A 577 -9.41 2.36 12.63
CA ARG A 577 -10.35 3.28 11.98
C ARG A 577 -10.81 2.75 10.61
N ILE A 578 -9.92 2.14 9.82
CA ILE A 578 -10.26 1.49 8.55
C ILE A 578 -11.22 0.32 8.78
N GLY A 579 -10.94 -0.54 9.77
CA GLY A 579 -11.80 -1.67 10.12
C GLY A 579 -13.21 -1.22 10.52
N LEU A 580 -13.32 -0.20 11.38
CA LEU A 580 -14.61 0.38 11.80
C LEU A 580 -15.34 1.09 10.67
N THR A 581 -14.65 1.96 9.92
CA THR A 581 -15.26 2.74 8.84
C THR A 581 -15.78 1.82 7.74
N SER A 582 -14.98 0.85 7.32
CA SER A 582 -15.41 -0.15 6.33
C SER A 582 -16.60 -0.99 6.80
N ARG A 583 -16.72 -1.25 8.10
CA ARG A 583 -17.88 -1.93 8.68
C ARG A 583 -19.11 -1.03 8.68
N LEU A 584 -19.00 0.20 9.15
CA LEU A 584 -20.12 1.17 9.22
C LEU A 584 -20.69 1.49 7.83
N VAL A 585 -19.82 1.56 6.82
CA VAL A 585 -20.24 1.73 5.42
C VAL A 585 -21.24 0.66 4.97
N LEU A 586 -21.14 -0.57 5.49
CA LEU A 586 -22.08 -1.65 5.17
C LEU A 586 -23.44 -1.52 5.88
N ASP A 587 -23.56 -0.69 6.92
CA ASP A 587 -24.81 -0.47 7.66
C ASP A 587 -25.75 0.54 6.97
N GLY A 588 -25.23 1.30 6.00
CA GLY A 588 -25.95 2.37 5.33
C GLY A 588 -26.16 3.62 6.22
N ASP A 589 -26.62 4.69 5.60
CA ASP A 589 -26.57 6.06 6.13
C ASP A 589 -27.70 6.37 7.15
N LYS A 590 -27.78 5.59 8.22
CA LYS A 590 -28.80 5.78 9.29
C LYS A 590 -28.25 6.32 10.61
N GLN A 591 -26.95 6.57 10.72
CA GLN A 591 -26.35 7.09 11.96
C GLN A 591 -25.59 8.41 11.81
N HIS A 592 -25.50 9.00 10.61
CA HIS A 592 -24.89 10.32 10.43
C HIS A 592 -25.92 11.46 10.53
N SER A 593 -26.36 11.75 11.74
CA SER A 593 -26.69 13.14 12.07
C SER A 593 -26.11 13.47 13.45
N VAL A 594 -25.02 14.23 13.44
CA VAL A 594 -24.63 15.31 14.38
C VAL A 594 -23.10 15.44 14.28
N THR A 595 -22.68 16.43 13.46
CA THR A 595 -21.36 17.11 13.38
C THR A 595 -20.16 16.26 12.94
N GLY A 596 -19.29 16.61 11.99
CA GLY A 596 -19.09 17.78 11.13
C GLY A 596 -17.69 17.63 10.50
N SER A 597 -17.59 17.78 9.17
CA SER A 597 -16.37 17.71 8.34
C SER A 597 -15.83 16.32 7.96
N SER A 598 -16.50 15.67 7.01
CA SER A 598 -15.87 15.06 5.84
C SER A 598 -16.86 15.13 4.69
N ASN A 599 -16.41 15.71 3.59
CA ASN A 599 -17.23 16.21 2.49
C ASN A 599 -17.86 15.04 1.69
N TRP A 600 -19.03 14.57 2.10
CA TRP A 600 -19.90 13.69 1.32
C TRP A 600 -21.19 14.47 1.06
N ALA A 601 -21.40 14.83 -0.21
CA ALA A 601 -22.43 15.77 -0.61
C ALA A 601 -23.84 15.19 -0.39
N LEU A 602 -24.67 15.89 0.36
CA LEU A 602 -26.10 15.60 0.46
C LEU A 602 -26.94 16.85 0.21
N GLY A 603 -27.68 16.82 -0.90
CA GLY A 603 -29.09 17.21 -0.95
C GLY A 603 -29.47 18.52 -1.67
N SER A 604 -30.41 18.41 -2.64
CA SER A 604 -31.74 19.01 -2.48
C SER A 604 -32.84 18.42 -3.39
N GLN A 605 -33.87 17.89 -2.71
CA GLN A 605 -35.32 17.83 -2.97
C GLN A 605 -35.94 17.34 -4.30
N ALA A 606 -36.86 16.34 -4.17
CA ALA A 606 -38.31 16.62 -4.11
C ALA A 606 -39.13 15.42 -3.56
N PHE A 607 -40.02 15.72 -2.62
CA PHE A 607 -41.07 14.87 -2.04
C PHE A 607 -42.21 14.58 -3.05
N LYS A 608 -42.81 13.37 -2.99
CA LYS A 608 -44.26 13.15 -2.77
C LYS A 608 -44.64 11.65 -2.73
N GLY A 609 -45.47 11.29 -1.74
CA GLY A 609 -46.48 10.22 -1.85
C GLY A 609 -46.17 8.91 -1.12
N GLY A 610 -46.82 8.70 0.04
CA GLY A 610 -46.55 7.58 0.95
C GLY A 610 -47.11 6.21 0.53
N LYS A 611 -46.44 5.17 1.05
CA LYS A 611 -46.89 3.79 1.31
C LYS A 611 -46.00 3.19 2.43
N SER A 612 -46.50 2.16 3.11
CA SER A 612 -46.06 1.61 4.41
C SER A 612 -44.62 1.09 4.50
N ASN A 613 -44.11 1.01 5.73
CA ASN A 613 -42.74 1.36 6.12
C ASN A 613 -41.79 0.19 6.47
N PHE A 614 -41.94 -1.02 5.91
CA PHE A 614 -41.10 -2.15 6.37
C PHE A 614 -40.55 -3.11 5.29
N ASP A 615 -41.11 -3.17 4.09
CA ASP A 615 -40.64 -4.09 3.02
C ASP A 615 -39.77 -3.44 1.94
N ILE A 616 -39.41 -2.16 2.08
CA ILE A 616 -38.55 -1.43 1.13
C ILE A 616 -37.04 -1.64 1.46
N HIS A 617 -36.73 -2.33 2.55
CA HIS A 617 -35.50 -2.07 3.30
C HIS A 617 -34.25 -2.86 2.89
N VAL A 618 -34.35 -3.84 1.99
CA VAL A 618 -33.17 -4.58 1.48
C VAL A 618 -32.76 -4.03 0.10
N ASP A 619 -33.72 -3.75 -0.78
CA ASP A 619 -33.43 -3.20 -2.11
C ASP A 619 -33.01 -1.71 -2.04
N ALA A 620 -33.61 -0.89 -1.17
CA ALA A 620 -33.31 0.54 -1.12
C ALA A 620 -31.91 0.89 -0.56
N VAL A 621 -31.31 0.01 0.25
CA VAL A 621 -30.00 0.25 0.90
C VAL A 621 -28.84 -0.11 -0.03
N ALA A 622 -28.98 -1.19 -0.81
CA ALA A 622 -28.10 -1.47 -1.95
C ALA A 622 -28.09 -0.27 -2.94
N THR A 623 -29.25 0.36 -3.12
CA THR A 623 -29.41 1.50 -4.05
C THR A 623 -28.65 2.76 -3.62
N ALA A 624 -28.55 3.08 -2.32
CA ALA A 624 -27.93 4.31 -1.84
C ALA A 624 -26.40 4.27 -1.91
N TYR A 625 -25.78 3.15 -1.52
CA TYR A 625 -24.34 2.97 -1.62
C TYR A 625 -23.89 2.77 -3.07
N ASP A 626 -24.66 2.05 -3.89
CA ASP A 626 -24.43 1.99 -5.34
C ASP A 626 -24.46 3.38 -5.97
N SER A 627 -25.36 4.25 -5.50
CA SER A 627 -25.45 5.63 -6.00
C SER A 627 -24.24 6.46 -5.57
N ALA A 628 -23.74 6.31 -4.35
CA ALA A 628 -22.53 6.98 -3.87
C ALA A 628 -21.27 6.47 -4.58
N TRP A 629 -21.16 5.16 -4.81
CA TRP A 629 -20.08 4.57 -5.59
C TRP A 629 -20.14 5.02 -7.04
N LYS A 630 -21.31 5.01 -7.68
CA LYS A 630 -21.49 5.55 -9.03
C LYS A 630 -21.11 7.03 -9.10
N ALA A 631 -21.47 7.84 -8.10
CA ALA A 631 -21.05 9.23 -8.03
C ALA A 631 -19.52 9.38 -7.88
N GLU A 632 -18.87 8.52 -7.10
CA GLU A 632 -17.41 8.50 -6.97
C GLU A 632 -16.71 8.05 -8.26
N VAL A 633 -17.26 7.05 -8.97
CA VAL A 633 -16.79 6.62 -10.29
C VAL A 633 -16.87 7.80 -11.26
N GLU A 634 -18.01 8.48 -11.33
CA GLU A 634 -18.19 9.64 -12.20
C GLU A 634 -17.30 10.83 -11.79
N ARG A 635 -17.05 11.04 -10.49
CA ARG A 635 -16.08 12.03 -10.00
C ARG A 635 -14.65 11.71 -10.46
N ARG A 636 -14.22 10.45 -10.35
CA ARG A 636 -12.90 10.01 -10.82
C ARG A 636 -12.77 10.15 -12.34
N VAL A 637 -13.81 9.81 -13.08
CA VAL A 637 -13.87 10.01 -14.53
C VAL A 637 -13.76 11.50 -14.88
N ALA A 638 -14.50 12.37 -14.19
CA ALA A 638 -14.49 13.82 -14.42
C ALA A 638 -13.15 14.50 -14.10
N GLN A 639 -12.36 13.95 -13.18
CA GLN A 639 -11.00 14.42 -12.86
C GLN A 639 -9.92 13.86 -13.79
N SER A 640 -10.28 12.96 -14.71
CA SER A 640 -9.35 12.25 -15.58
C SER A 640 -9.31 12.86 -16.98
N VAL A 641 -8.15 12.78 -17.65
CA VAL A 641 -8.05 13.16 -19.07
C VAL A 641 -8.82 12.12 -19.91
N ALA A 642 -9.47 12.52 -21.00
CA ALA A 642 -10.35 11.65 -21.79
C ALA A 642 -9.74 10.28 -22.20
N GLU A 643 -8.42 10.21 -22.37
CA GLU A 643 -7.69 8.96 -22.68
C GLU A 643 -7.63 7.96 -21.51
N SER A 644 -7.93 8.39 -20.28
CA SER A 644 -7.85 7.58 -19.05
C SER A 644 -9.21 7.13 -18.50
N GLU A 645 -10.32 7.63 -19.05
CA GLU A 645 -11.69 7.27 -18.62
C GLU A 645 -11.96 5.76 -18.73
N MET A 646 -11.65 5.14 -19.88
CA MET A 646 -11.86 3.71 -20.10
C MET A 646 -11.09 2.85 -19.09
N ARG A 647 -9.89 3.29 -18.70
CA ARG A 647 -9.06 2.60 -17.72
C ARG A 647 -9.66 2.68 -16.32
N ILE A 648 -10.19 3.83 -15.93
CA ILE A 648 -10.88 4.04 -14.64
C ILE A 648 -12.14 3.17 -14.59
N ARG A 649 -12.97 3.18 -15.64
CA ARG A 649 -14.18 2.33 -15.70
C ARG A 649 -13.83 0.84 -15.63
N GLU A 650 -12.76 0.40 -16.30
CA GLU A 650 -12.27 -0.99 -16.19
C GLU A 650 -11.81 -1.33 -14.76
N GLU A 651 -11.10 -0.42 -14.09
CA GLU A 651 -10.66 -0.59 -12.70
C GLU A 651 -11.86 -0.68 -11.74
N CYS A 652 -12.85 0.20 -11.87
CA CYS A 652 -14.07 0.18 -11.08
C CYS A 652 -14.83 -1.14 -11.25
N LYS A 653 -14.91 -1.66 -12.48
CA LYS A 653 -15.52 -2.97 -12.75
C LYS A 653 -14.77 -4.12 -12.07
N ILE A 654 -13.44 -4.06 -12.03
CA ILE A 654 -12.63 -5.06 -11.31
C ILE A 654 -12.93 -4.99 -9.81
N TRP A 655 -13.08 -3.79 -9.25
CA TRP A 655 -13.48 -3.61 -7.84
C TRP A 655 -14.88 -4.18 -7.57
N GLU A 656 -15.86 -3.94 -8.44
CA GLU A 656 -17.22 -4.49 -8.31
C GLU A 656 -17.22 -6.02 -8.25
N ILE A 657 -16.43 -6.67 -9.12
CA ILE A 657 -16.22 -8.12 -9.10
C ILE A 657 -15.55 -8.55 -7.79
N ALA A 658 -14.49 -7.85 -7.37
CA ALA A 658 -13.71 -8.22 -6.20
C ALA A 658 -14.45 -8.01 -4.86
N THR A 659 -15.33 -7.01 -4.79
CA THR A 659 -16.16 -6.79 -3.60
C THR A 659 -17.41 -7.67 -3.58
N GLY A 660 -17.73 -8.33 -4.70
CA GLY A 660 -18.83 -9.30 -4.83
C GLY A 660 -20.21 -8.67 -5.01
N TRP A 661 -20.31 -7.54 -5.73
CA TRP A 661 -21.55 -6.75 -5.85
C TRP A 661 -22.30 -6.97 -7.19
N GLU A 662 -21.63 -7.46 -8.25
CA GLU A 662 -22.33 -8.08 -9.39
C GLU A 662 -22.64 -9.55 -9.03
N GLY A 663 -23.92 -9.87 -8.87
CA GLY A 663 -24.42 -11.18 -8.47
C GLY A 663 -24.08 -12.32 -9.42
N ASP A 664 -23.71 -13.46 -8.84
CA ASP A 664 -24.32 -14.80 -9.04
C ASP A 664 -23.42 -15.92 -8.48
N GLU A 665 -22.17 -15.61 -8.14
CA GLU A 665 -21.26 -16.52 -7.45
C GLU A 665 -20.53 -15.81 -6.31
N ALA A 666 -21.27 -15.42 -5.27
CA ALA A 666 -20.63 -15.34 -3.96
C ALA A 666 -20.18 -16.76 -3.62
N ASN A 667 -18.95 -17.12 -3.98
CA ASN A 667 -18.35 -18.36 -3.50
C ASN A 667 -18.49 -18.33 -1.98
N ASP A 668 -19.25 -19.29 -1.45
CA ASP A 668 -19.62 -19.41 -0.04
C ASP A 668 -18.36 -19.25 0.87
N ASP A 669 -17.19 -19.64 0.36
CA ASP A 669 -15.87 -19.57 1.00
C ASP A 669 -15.28 -18.15 1.17
N ASP A 670 -15.89 -17.07 0.65
CA ASP A 670 -15.29 -15.72 0.61
C ASP A 670 -15.78 -14.76 1.72
N VAL A 671 -16.51 -15.25 2.73
CA VAL A 671 -17.21 -14.37 3.69
C VAL A 671 -16.35 -13.92 4.87
N ASP A 672 -15.38 -14.73 5.29
CA ASP A 672 -14.49 -14.45 6.44
C ASP A 672 -13.01 -14.26 6.05
N GLY A 673 -12.69 -14.36 4.76
CA GLY A 673 -11.35 -14.13 4.21
C GLY A 673 -10.32 -15.23 4.51
N VAL A 674 -10.75 -16.41 4.97
CA VAL A 674 -9.85 -17.53 5.32
C VAL A 674 -9.20 -18.13 4.06
N THR A 675 -7.88 -18.29 4.08
CA THR A 675 -7.14 -19.00 3.03
C THR A 675 -7.15 -20.51 3.29
N GLN A 676 -7.03 -21.34 2.24
CA GLN A 676 -6.96 -22.81 2.39
C GLN A 676 -5.81 -23.29 3.30
N GLU A 677 -4.79 -22.47 3.54
CA GLU A 677 -3.65 -22.79 4.40
C GLU A 677 -3.98 -22.72 5.90
N GLU A 678 -4.83 -21.77 6.33
CA GLU A 678 -5.31 -21.71 7.72
C GLU A 678 -6.18 -22.92 8.08
N LEU A 679 -6.94 -23.45 7.11
CA LEU A 679 -7.72 -24.68 7.26
C LEU A 679 -6.84 -25.91 7.52
N HIS A 680 -5.62 -25.94 6.99
CA HIS A 680 -4.69 -27.06 7.19
C HIS A 680 -3.98 -27.03 8.54
N SER A 681 -3.68 -25.85 9.09
CA SER A 681 -3.12 -25.72 10.45
C SER A 681 -4.13 -26.10 11.53
N ALA A 682 -5.42 -25.76 11.37
CA ALA A 682 -6.47 -26.13 12.31
C ALA A 682 -6.82 -27.64 12.29
N ARG A 683 -6.79 -28.28 11.11
CA ARG A 683 -7.06 -29.73 10.98
C ARG A 683 -6.01 -30.62 11.65
N LYS A 684 -4.76 -30.15 11.79
CA LYS A 684 -3.71 -30.90 12.50
C LYS A 684 -3.83 -30.87 14.03
N ALA A 685 -4.53 -29.89 14.60
CA ALA A 685 -4.76 -29.81 16.04
C ALA A 685 -5.92 -30.72 16.52
N GLY A 686 -6.87 -31.06 15.64
CA GLY A 686 -8.07 -31.83 16.00
C GLY A 686 -8.02 -33.35 15.81
N SER A 687 -6.93 -33.92 15.25
CA SER A 687 -6.89 -35.35 14.88
C SER A 687 -6.01 -36.24 15.79
N LYS A 688 -5.67 -35.80 17.00
CA LYS A 688 -5.12 -36.68 18.05
C LYS A 688 -6.12 -36.78 19.19
N GLY A 689 -7.12 -37.63 18.98
CA GLY A 689 -8.17 -37.90 19.94
C GLY A 689 -9.05 -39.05 19.47
N LYS A 690 -8.45 -40.23 19.30
CA LYS A 690 -9.07 -41.56 19.47
C LYS A 690 -7.97 -42.60 19.60
#